data_AF-A0AA42NMK6-F1
#
_entry.id   AF-A0AA42NMK6-F1
#
_cell.length_a   1.000
_cell.length_b   1.000
_cell.length_c   1.000
_cell.angle_alpha   90.00
_cell.angle_beta   90.00
_cell.angle_gamma   90.00
#
_symmetry.space_group_name_H-M   'P 1'
#
loop_
_entity.id
_entity.type
_entity.pdbx_description
1 polymer ?
#
loop_
_entity_poly.entity_id
_entity_poly.type
_entity_poly.pdbx_seq_one_letter_code
_entity_poly.pdbx_strand_id
1 'polypeptide(L)'
;MKKTLLFLALSLVMSGCSEGQPDVAAVGYVDNPVDGKFADGYIFLNGWAVDPDGLQSVEIVVNDQQVFLASTGIERADVVAARPDLSETARSGFQFEGDISNLLEGNDVVEVRTLDRQGNRTQLARLNVLAAPPSPWRELVQRYPQWKEDVFHLAVGTSGADDAQLKDFAAEYAAFQSDTIKFGVRVPVLYMRTTKGRAGDWVFDPDFDTSTEQDGKVIAEDSLRRVLDLSRQYQVPLLLTLNGGVWADARASAPEWDLNDYLEEGKANVQWTAKGEAYPDDYLKNLPGSEESPELANSLTFNYYATTVHAYKKRNLQASAAVVAEFARENPHLFIGINLDPDVYINPFFSGEEWFDYNPGTLRQFREWLTASGPYAPGQPLAGLARSQLLRLDEINELAGEHFKSWDEVVPPTPGRWFWRNPWFGVWEQFRRHLVHRHHDDMSQWVAEAGIDPSKIFTSQGFMAPQGKADPLPIFVESPVKNYDTAGVSIEGAKPSHGHLGAILYGRSARNDIAMENGRTLFGTIQDFDLDWGISEYSASDFLEPTKLAGYGDSYLSMLQVFNSNARFVSPMAWNGSNGIYEGQPGFSSFTSWRNTPAEMAFKDFALARAGLPRSAKLWPFGLRSAVGSEGWQLLADTQLKGERRALWVSPNEKGVATLLSPEIGLEGGRRHLLVMGFEQVAAETSVEVIGTDTDGKELQVLASATDIGALRSGIAGVELELVLPEKAPKHLMIRFQSPSDVRLDHVLLAPL
;
A
#
# COMPACT_ATOMS: atom_id res chain seq x y z
N MET A 1 48.81 -2.73 -9.68
CA MET A 1 49.89 -3.72 -9.94
C MET A 1 49.35 -4.80 -10.88
N LYS A 2 50.03 -5.03 -12.02
CA LYS A 2 49.80 -6.16 -12.93
C LYS A 2 50.41 -7.45 -12.35
N LYS A 3 49.72 -8.61 -12.48
CA LYS A 3 50.21 -9.95 -12.93
C LYS A 3 49.17 -11.03 -12.56
N THR A 4 48.44 -11.71 -13.46
CA THR A 4 48.73 -12.81 -14.43
C THR A 4 48.66 -14.25 -13.86
N LEU A 5 47.91 -15.11 -14.60
CA LEU A 5 47.85 -16.60 -14.67
C LEU A 5 47.10 -17.36 -13.54
N LEU A 6 46.27 -18.37 -13.81
CA LEU A 6 46.53 -19.53 -14.69
C LEU A 6 45.21 -20.16 -15.21
N PHE A 7 45.15 -20.41 -16.51
CA PHE A 7 44.15 -21.23 -17.19
C PHE A 7 44.48 -22.72 -16.96
N LEU A 8 43.48 -23.54 -16.63
CA LEU A 8 43.50 -24.99 -16.89
C LEU A 8 42.31 -25.31 -17.79
N ALA A 9 42.60 -25.70 -19.02
CA ALA A 9 41.63 -26.13 -20.01
C ALA A 9 41.12 -27.55 -19.66
N LEU A 10 39.82 -27.69 -19.44
CA LEU A 10 39.14 -28.97 -19.57
C LEU A 10 38.14 -28.83 -20.73
N SER A 11 38.50 -29.42 -21.86
CA SER A 11 37.68 -29.53 -23.06
C SER A 11 36.42 -30.36 -22.77
N LEU A 12 35.28 -29.71 -22.61
CA LEU A 12 33.97 -30.31 -22.79
C LEU A 12 33.46 -29.91 -24.18
N VAL A 13 32.97 -30.91 -24.90
CA VAL A 13 32.47 -30.84 -26.27
C VAL A 13 31.40 -29.75 -26.39
N MET A 14 31.74 -28.63 -27.04
CA MET A 14 30.78 -27.63 -27.51
C MET A 14 30.00 -28.25 -28.68
N SER A 15 28.83 -28.83 -28.41
CA SER A 15 27.75 -28.79 -29.39
C SER A 15 27.38 -27.33 -29.55
N GLY A 16 27.64 -26.77 -30.73
CA GLY A 16 27.37 -25.37 -31.03
C GLY A 16 25.91 -25.02 -30.72
N CYS A 17 25.70 -24.09 -29.80
CA CYS A 17 24.49 -23.30 -29.79
C CYS A 17 24.67 -22.29 -30.93
N SER A 18 23.95 -22.49 -32.04
CA SER A 18 23.69 -21.40 -32.97
C SER A 18 22.96 -20.31 -32.20
N GLU A 19 23.41 -19.06 -32.31
CA GLU A 19 22.57 -17.90 -32.00
C GLU A 19 21.28 -18.03 -32.82
N GLY A 20 20.17 -18.36 -32.16
CA GLY A 20 18.86 -18.47 -32.78
C GLY A 20 18.44 -17.11 -33.33
N GLN A 21 17.82 -17.12 -34.51
CA GLN A 21 17.07 -15.96 -35.02
C GLN A 21 16.06 -15.51 -33.93
N PRO A 22 15.79 -14.20 -33.80
CA PRO A 22 14.73 -13.74 -32.92
C PRO A 22 13.40 -14.38 -33.36
N ASP A 23 12.77 -15.09 -32.43
CA ASP A 23 11.45 -15.71 -32.58
C ASP A 23 10.38 -14.65 -32.94
N VAL A 24 9.47 -14.99 -33.84
CA VAL A 24 8.41 -14.10 -34.30
C VAL A 24 7.09 -14.58 -33.74
N ALA A 25 6.55 -13.85 -32.76
CA ALA A 25 5.32 -14.19 -32.07
C ALA A 25 4.12 -14.47 -33.00
N ALA A 26 3.24 -15.37 -32.57
CA ALA A 26 2.03 -15.72 -33.29
C ALA A 26 1.10 -14.51 -33.49
N VAL A 27 0.30 -14.55 -34.55
CA VAL A 27 -0.75 -13.56 -34.81
C VAL A 27 -2.10 -14.27 -34.79
N GLY A 28 -3.07 -13.73 -34.07
CA GLY A 28 -4.40 -14.31 -34.00
C GLY A 28 -5.43 -13.40 -33.33
N TYR A 29 -6.67 -13.87 -33.31
CA TYR A 29 -7.80 -13.18 -32.70
C TYR A 29 -8.81 -14.19 -32.14
N VAL A 30 -9.43 -13.85 -31.00
CA VAL A 30 -10.54 -14.61 -30.40
C VAL A 30 -11.85 -13.95 -30.81
N ASP A 31 -12.65 -14.66 -31.61
CA ASP A 31 -13.91 -14.15 -32.16
C ASP A 31 -15.05 -14.22 -31.14
N ASN A 32 -15.10 -15.26 -30.30
CA ASN A 32 -16.12 -15.43 -29.25
C ASN A 32 -15.50 -15.80 -27.90
N PRO A 33 -16.09 -15.35 -26.78
CA PRO A 33 -17.26 -14.46 -26.69
C PRO A 33 -16.93 -13.01 -27.09
N VAL A 34 -17.84 -12.36 -27.83
CA VAL A 34 -17.67 -10.98 -28.33
C VAL A 34 -17.53 -9.96 -27.20
N ASP A 35 -18.14 -10.23 -26.04
CA ASP A 35 -18.13 -9.34 -24.87
C ASP A 35 -17.23 -9.84 -23.72
N GLY A 36 -16.43 -10.89 -23.94
CA GLY A 36 -15.56 -11.48 -22.92
C GLY A 36 -16.30 -12.15 -21.74
N LYS A 37 -17.63 -12.18 -21.76
CA LYS A 37 -18.47 -12.76 -20.70
C LYS A 37 -18.99 -14.13 -21.12
N PHE A 38 -18.89 -15.08 -20.21
CA PHE A 38 -19.38 -16.44 -20.38
C PHE A 38 -20.66 -16.65 -19.57
N ALA A 39 -21.49 -17.61 -19.98
CA ALA A 39 -22.69 -17.99 -19.26
C ALA A 39 -22.38 -19.13 -18.27
N ASP A 40 -22.60 -18.91 -16.98
CA ASP A 40 -22.70 -19.91 -15.90
C ASP A 40 -21.74 -21.12 -16.00
N GLY A 41 -20.45 -20.85 -16.20
CA GLY A 41 -19.40 -21.88 -16.21
C GLY A 41 -19.29 -22.73 -17.47
N TYR A 42 -20.18 -22.57 -18.45
CA TYR A 42 -20.03 -23.19 -19.76
C TYR A 42 -19.37 -22.21 -20.73
N ILE A 43 -18.20 -22.57 -21.24
CA ILE A 43 -17.43 -21.71 -22.14
C ILE A 43 -17.48 -22.23 -23.58
N PHE A 44 -17.87 -21.37 -24.49
CA PHE A 44 -17.72 -21.55 -25.94
C PHE A 44 -16.76 -20.46 -26.45
N LEU A 45 -15.66 -20.89 -27.06
CA LEU A 45 -14.59 -20.02 -27.50
C LEU A 45 -14.14 -20.44 -28.89
N ASN A 46 -13.99 -19.49 -29.80
CA ASN A 46 -13.41 -19.75 -31.11
C ASN A 46 -12.63 -18.54 -31.60
N GLY A 47 -11.79 -18.76 -32.61
CA GLY A 47 -10.92 -17.74 -33.15
C GLY A 47 -10.08 -18.26 -34.30
N TRP A 48 -9.01 -17.54 -34.61
CA TRP A 48 -7.96 -17.98 -35.51
C TRP A 48 -6.59 -17.58 -35.00
N ALA A 49 -5.58 -18.37 -35.33
CA ALA A 49 -4.19 -18.10 -35.01
C ALA A 49 -3.27 -18.68 -36.08
N VAL A 50 -2.19 -17.97 -36.39
CA VAL A 50 -1.09 -18.43 -37.22
C VAL A 50 0.22 -18.08 -36.56
N ASP A 51 1.21 -18.92 -36.78
CA ASP A 51 2.56 -18.74 -36.25
C ASP A 51 3.56 -19.03 -37.38
N PRO A 52 4.55 -18.15 -37.64
CA PRO A 52 5.57 -18.36 -38.67
C PRO A 52 6.34 -19.68 -38.50
N ASP A 53 6.51 -20.13 -37.27
CA ASP A 53 7.22 -21.37 -36.91
C ASP A 53 6.30 -22.59 -36.83
N GLY A 54 5.02 -22.37 -37.14
CA GLY A 54 3.98 -23.37 -37.22
C GLY A 54 3.30 -23.60 -35.87
N LEU A 55 1.97 -23.47 -35.88
CA LEU A 55 1.14 -23.69 -34.71
C LEU A 55 1.14 -25.17 -34.29
N GLN A 56 1.52 -25.47 -33.04
CA GLN A 56 1.40 -26.80 -32.44
C GLN A 56 0.02 -26.98 -31.79
N SER A 57 -0.42 -26.03 -30.97
CA SER A 57 -1.73 -26.06 -30.31
C SER A 57 -2.21 -24.67 -29.89
N VAL A 58 -3.50 -24.58 -29.59
CA VAL A 58 -4.07 -23.45 -28.85
C VAL A 58 -4.49 -23.97 -27.47
N GLU A 59 -3.89 -23.39 -26.44
CA GLU A 59 -4.11 -23.70 -25.02
C GLU A 59 -5.14 -22.72 -24.44
N ILE A 60 -6.16 -23.25 -23.76
CA ILE A 60 -7.12 -22.49 -22.95
C ILE A 60 -6.75 -22.71 -21.50
N VAL A 61 -6.24 -21.67 -20.83
CA VAL A 61 -5.73 -21.75 -19.47
C VAL A 61 -6.71 -21.07 -18.51
N VAL A 62 -7.26 -21.82 -17.56
CA VAL A 62 -8.14 -21.28 -16.52
C VAL A 62 -7.32 -21.03 -15.26
N ASN A 63 -7.32 -19.78 -14.78
CA ASN A 63 -6.66 -19.33 -13.55
C ASN A 63 -5.17 -19.75 -13.47
N ASP A 64 -4.44 -19.68 -14.59
CA ASP A 64 -3.02 -20.03 -14.72
C ASP A 64 -2.66 -21.48 -14.31
N GLN A 65 -3.65 -22.37 -14.23
CA GLN A 65 -3.46 -23.72 -13.71
C GLN A 65 -3.95 -24.80 -14.65
N GLN A 66 -5.23 -24.76 -15.00
CA GLN A 66 -5.84 -25.85 -15.75
C GLN A 66 -5.79 -25.54 -17.24
N VAL A 67 -5.05 -26.36 -17.98
CA VAL A 67 -4.86 -26.21 -19.42
C VAL A 67 -5.78 -27.17 -20.16
N PHE A 68 -6.63 -26.62 -21.01
CA PHE A 68 -7.41 -27.35 -22.00
C PHE A 68 -6.84 -27.10 -23.40
N LEU A 69 -7.00 -28.07 -24.30
CA LEU A 69 -6.58 -27.92 -25.69
C LEU A 69 -7.79 -27.63 -26.56
N ALA A 70 -7.73 -26.55 -27.34
CA ALA A 70 -8.72 -26.26 -28.36
C ALA A 70 -8.50 -27.17 -29.58
N SER A 71 -9.59 -27.46 -30.30
CA SER A 71 -9.52 -28.08 -31.62
C SER A 71 -8.97 -27.05 -32.61
N THR A 72 -7.90 -27.37 -33.33
CA THR A 72 -7.25 -26.49 -34.32
C THR A 72 -7.41 -27.03 -35.74
N GLY A 73 -7.03 -26.25 -36.76
CA GLY A 73 -7.09 -26.67 -38.16
C GLY A 73 -8.43 -26.41 -38.84
N ILE A 74 -9.27 -25.56 -38.25
CA ILE A 74 -10.60 -25.22 -38.77
C ILE A 74 -10.45 -24.23 -39.92
N GLU A 75 -11.24 -24.42 -40.99
CA GLU A 75 -11.13 -23.60 -42.20
C GLU A 75 -11.65 -22.17 -41.97
N ARG A 76 -10.88 -21.16 -42.40
CA ARG A 76 -11.15 -19.72 -42.22
C ARG A 76 -10.95 -18.93 -43.50
N ALA A 77 -11.90 -19.07 -44.44
CA ALA A 77 -11.85 -18.38 -45.73
C ALA A 77 -11.92 -16.85 -45.61
N ASP A 78 -12.56 -16.35 -44.57
CA ASP A 78 -12.62 -14.93 -44.20
C ASP A 78 -11.24 -14.39 -43.80
N VAL A 79 -10.47 -15.13 -43.01
CA VAL A 79 -9.11 -14.77 -42.61
C VAL A 79 -8.16 -14.79 -43.81
N VAL A 80 -8.28 -15.78 -44.70
CA VAL A 80 -7.51 -15.82 -45.96
C VAL A 80 -7.77 -14.56 -46.79
N ALA A 81 -9.02 -14.12 -46.89
CA ALA A 81 -9.37 -12.92 -47.65
C ALA A 81 -8.88 -11.62 -46.97
N ALA A 82 -8.93 -11.56 -45.64
CA ALA A 82 -8.58 -10.37 -44.87
C ALA A 82 -7.07 -10.21 -44.60
N ARG A 83 -6.33 -11.32 -44.51
CA ARG A 83 -4.89 -11.36 -44.18
C ARG A 83 -4.09 -12.14 -45.23
N PRO A 84 -4.05 -11.68 -46.49
CA PRO A 84 -3.25 -12.33 -47.54
C PRO A 84 -1.73 -12.19 -47.30
N ASP A 85 -1.32 -11.33 -46.38
CA ASP A 85 0.05 -11.14 -45.92
C ASP A 85 0.57 -12.30 -45.06
N LEU A 86 -0.31 -13.14 -44.53
CA LEU A 86 0.03 -14.24 -43.63
C LEU A 86 -0.08 -15.60 -44.35
N SER A 87 0.92 -16.46 -44.17
CA SER A 87 0.87 -17.86 -44.61
C SER A 87 0.01 -18.72 -43.67
N GLU A 88 -0.41 -19.90 -44.13
CA GLU A 88 -1.17 -20.89 -43.34
C GLU A 88 -2.54 -20.41 -42.80
N THR A 89 -3.10 -19.32 -43.35
CA THR A 89 -4.39 -18.75 -42.90
C THR A 89 -5.60 -19.63 -43.23
N ALA A 90 -5.51 -20.50 -44.24
CA ALA A 90 -6.64 -21.33 -44.68
C ALA A 90 -7.19 -22.28 -43.61
N ARG A 91 -6.32 -22.76 -42.70
CA ARG A 91 -6.68 -23.67 -41.59
C ARG A 91 -6.28 -23.10 -40.23
N SER A 92 -6.34 -21.77 -40.12
CA SER A 92 -5.95 -21.04 -38.92
C SER A 92 -6.98 -21.10 -37.77
N GLY A 93 -8.19 -21.60 -38.03
CA GLY A 93 -9.27 -21.57 -37.05
C GLY A 93 -9.06 -22.53 -35.88
N PHE A 94 -9.51 -22.11 -34.70
CA PHE A 94 -9.58 -22.94 -33.50
C PHE A 94 -10.92 -22.79 -32.76
N GLN A 95 -11.28 -23.81 -31.98
CA GLN A 95 -12.51 -23.83 -31.18
C GLN A 95 -12.37 -24.67 -29.92
N PHE A 96 -12.96 -24.20 -28.83
CA PHE A 96 -13.10 -24.91 -27.55
C PHE A 96 -14.53 -24.80 -27.03
N GLU A 97 -15.04 -25.89 -26.44
CA GLU A 97 -16.32 -25.93 -25.76
C GLU A 97 -16.20 -26.83 -24.52
N GLY A 98 -16.57 -26.34 -23.34
CA GLY A 98 -16.45 -27.10 -22.10
C GLY A 98 -17.10 -26.45 -20.88
N ASP A 99 -17.46 -27.29 -19.91
CA ASP A 99 -17.93 -26.86 -18.59
C ASP A 99 -16.74 -26.73 -17.62
N ILE A 100 -16.49 -25.51 -17.18
CA ILE A 100 -15.46 -25.13 -16.20
C ILE A 100 -16.07 -24.64 -14.88
N SER A 101 -17.38 -24.79 -14.66
CA SER A 101 -18.10 -24.27 -13.47
C SER A 101 -17.44 -24.67 -12.14
N ASN A 102 -16.93 -25.89 -12.04
CA ASN A 102 -16.23 -26.40 -10.86
C ASN A 102 -14.82 -25.80 -10.64
N LEU A 103 -14.32 -25.01 -11.59
CA LEU A 103 -13.02 -24.33 -11.52
C LEU A 103 -13.15 -22.85 -11.20
N LEU A 104 -14.38 -22.32 -11.25
CA LEU A 104 -14.67 -20.91 -11.06
C LEU A 104 -14.77 -20.55 -9.58
N GLU A 105 -14.15 -19.45 -9.21
CA GLU A 105 -14.10 -18.87 -7.86
C GLU A 105 -14.74 -17.48 -7.80
N GLY A 106 -15.24 -16.97 -8.91
CA GLY A 106 -16.11 -15.81 -9.00
C GLY A 106 -15.48 -14.58 -9.65
N ASN A 107 -14.16 -14.50 -9.65
CA ASN A 107 -13.38 -13.59 -10.47
C ASN A 107 -12.37 -14.40 -11.26
N ASP A 108 -12.75 -15.16 -12.27
CA ASP A 108 -11.82 -16.09 -12.91
C ASP A 108 -11.25 -15.52 -14.20
N VAL A 109 -10.07 -15.97 -14.57
CA VAL A 109 -9.41 -15.57 -15.82
C VAL A 109 -9.24 -16.79 -16.72
N VAL A 110 -9.64 -16.63 -17.97
CA VAL A 110 -9.38 -17.59 -19.05
C VAL A 110 -8.40 -16.95 -20.03
N GLU A 111 -7.17 -17.44 -20.05
CA GLU A 111 -6.15 -17.06 -21.04
C GLU A 111 -6.26 -17.98 -22.26
N VAL A 112 -6.19 -17.38 -23.45
CA VAL A 112 -6.05 -18.11 -24.71
C VAL A 112 -4.66 -17.84 -25.24
N ARG A 113 -3.85 -18.88 -25.41
CA ARG A 113 -2.49 -18.74 -25.91
C ARG A 113 -2.13 -19.82 -26.92
N THR A 114 -1.25 -19.50 -27.85
CA THR A 114 -0.67 -20.48 -28.78
C THR A 114 0.53 -21.17 -28.14
N LEU A 115 0.83 -22.37 -28.63
CA LEU A 115 2.12 -23.03 -28.50
C LEU A 115 2.60 -23.32 -29.93
N ASP A 116 3.79 -22.85 -30.28
CA ASP A 116 4.42 -23.15 -31.57
C ASP A 116 5.22 -24.47 -31.52
N ARG A 117 5.79 -24.88 -32.65
CA ARG A 117 6.61 -26.11 -32.73
C ARG A 117 8.01 -25.98 -32.14
N GLN A 118 8.43 -24.78 -31.78
CA GLN A 118 9.71 -24.50 -31.12
C GLN A 118 9.57 -24.45 -29.58
N GLY A 119 8.33 -24.46 -29.08
CA GLY A 119 7.99 -24.42 -27.66
C GLY A 119 7.67 -23.02 -27.14
N ASN A 120 7.62 -22.00 -27.99
CA ASN A 120 7.26 -20.64 -27.60
C ASN A 120 5.75 -20.49 -27.50
N ARG A 121 5.32 -19.56 -26.62
CA ARG A 121 3.90 -19.29 -26.37
C ARG A 121 3.59 -17.82 -26.64
N THR A 122 2.48 -17.57 -27.31
CA THR A 122 1.95 -16.21 -27.54
C THR A 122 0.54 -16.10 -26.99
N GLN A 123 0.30 -15.15 -26.10
CA GLN A 123 -1.05 -14.87 -25.59
C GLN A 123 -1.89 -14.17 -26.67
N LEU A 124 -3.04 -14.75 -27.01
CA LEU A 124 -4.01 -14.19 -27.96
C LEU A 124 -5.08 -13.34 -27.26
N ALA A 125 -5.57 -13.79 -26.12
CA ALA A 125 -6.59 -13.10 -25.35
C ALA A 125 -6.55 -13.48 -23.87
N ARG A 126 -7.16 -12.62 -23.05
CA ARG A 126 -7.39 -12.84 -21.62
C ARG A 126 -8.81 -12.40 -21.30
N LEU A 127 -9.63 -13.32 -20.82
CA LEU A 127 -11.08 -13.14 -20.65
C LEU A 127 -11.47 -13.30 -19.18
N ASN A 128 -12.33 -12.42 -18.67
CA ASN A 128 -12.79 -12.45 -17.29
C ASN A 128 -14.12 -13.22 -17.20
N VAL A 129 -14.17 -14.27 -16.38
CA VAL A 129 -15.38 -15.01 -16.05
C VAL A 129 -15.84 -14.58 -14.66
N LEU A 130 -16.98 -13.90 -14.57
CA LEU A 130 -17.58 -13.56 -13.28
C LEU A 130 -18.67 -14.58 -12.96
N ALA A 131 -18.46 -15.40 -11.93
CA ALA A 131 -19.51 -16.21 -11.32
C ALA A 131 -19.89 -15.59 -9.97
N ALA A 132 -21.17 -15.47 -9.65
CA ALA A 132 -21.62 -14.91 -8.38
C ALA A 132 -22.17 -16.02 -7.47
N PRO A 133 -21.32 -16.89 -6.89
CA PRO A 133 -21.81 -17.75 -5.82
C PRO A 133 -22.33 -16.84 -4.68
N PRO A 134 -23.46 -17.17 -4.05
CA PRO A 134 -23.99 -16.37 -2.97
C PRO A 134 -22.97 -16.30 -1.82
N SER A 135 -22.66 -15.09 -1.36
CA SER A 135 -21.73 -14.85 -0.25
C SER A 135 -22.07 -15.76 0.96
N PRO A 136 -21.09 -16.47 1.53
CA PRO A 136 -21.33 -17.34 2.69
C PRO A 136 -21.79 -16.54 3.92
N TRP A 137 -21.52 -15.23 3.94
CA TRP A 137 -21.83 -14.34 5.05
C TRP A 137 -23.27 -13.85 5.08
N ARG A 138 -24.10 -14.16 4.07
CA ARG A 138 -25.44 -13.58 3.90
C ARG A 138 -26.33 -13.66 5.15
N GLU A 139 -26.30 -14.78 5.87
CA GLU A 139 -27.10 -14.97 7.09
C GLU A 139 -26.57 -14.14 8.27
N LEU A 140 -25.25 -13.97 8.35
CA LEU A 140 -24.61 -13.13 9.36
C LEU A 140 -24.88 -11.65 9.09
N VAL A 141 -24.77 -11.20 7.83
CA VAL A 141 -25.06 -9.83 7.42
C VAL A 141 -26.52 -9.45 7.69
N GLN A 142 -27.46 -10.39 7.49
CA GLN A 142 -28.87 -10.17 7.87
C GLN A 142 -29.06 -10.03 9.37
N ARG A 143 -28.25 -10.72 10.17
CA ARG A 143 -28.32 -10.70 11.64
C ARG A 143 -27.62 -9.48 12.23
N TYR A 144 -26.56 -9.00 11.58
CA TYR A 144 -25.71 -7.89 12.00
C TYR A 144 -25.68 -6.79 10.93
N PRO A 145 -26.81 -6.11 10.68
CA PRO A 145 -26.90 -5.09 9.63
C PRO A 145 -25.93 -3.91 9.84
N GLN A 146 -25.49 -3.65 11.08
CA GLN A 146 -24.52 -2.60 11.42
C GLN A 146 -23.15 -2.80 10.76
N TRP A 147 -22.81 -4.02 10.33
CA TRP A 147 -21.55 -4.28 9.61
C TRP A 147 -21.41 -3.48 8.32
N LYS A 148 -22.53 -3.06 7.72
CA LYS A 148 -22.55 -2.27 6.49
C LYS A 148 -21.99 -0.86 6.65
N GLU A 149 -21.92 -0.34 7.88
CA GLU A 149 -21.43 1.00 8.17
C GLU A 149 -19.90 1.07 8.25
N ASP A 150 -19.21 -0.06 8.46
CA ASP A 150 -17.74 -0.14 8.56
C ASP A 150 -17.13 -0.55 7.21
N VAL A 151 -16.99 0.44 6.35
CA VAL A 151 -16.61 0.28 4.93
C VAL A 151 -15.09 0.35 4.73
N PHE A 152 -14.55 -0.57 3.93
CA PHE A 152 -13.19 -0.51 3.40
C PHE A 152 -13.19 0.09 1.98
N HIS A 153 -12.22 0.95 1.67
CA HIS A 153 -12.11 1.57 0.34
C HIS A 153 -10.83 1.17 -0.41
N LEU A 154 -10.96 0.82 -1.68
CA LEU A 154 -9.86 0.97 -2.64
C LEU A 154 -9.88 2.40 -3.17
N ALA A 155 -8.78 3.13 -3.08
CA ALA A 155 -8.67 4.49 -3.62
C ALA A 155 -7.52 4.55 -4.63
N VAL A 156 -7.74 4.10 -5.88
CA VAL A 156 -6.64 4.02 -6.87
C VAL A 156 -6.14 5.42 -7.21
N GLY A 157 -4.83 5.65 -7.06
CA GLY A 157 -4.19 6.92 -7.41
C GLY A 157 -4.38 7.27 -8.88
N THR A 158 -4.68 8.51 -9.20
CA THR A 158 -4.77 9.00 -10.58
C THR A 158 -4.55 10.51 -10.62
N SER A 159 -4.27 11.04 -11.80
CA SER A 159 -4.08 12.46 -12.07
C SER A 159 -4.56 12.77 -13.49
N GLY A 160 -4.86 14.05 -13.77
CA GLY A 160 -5.49 14.46 -15.02
C GLY A 160 -6.86 13.81 -15.19
N ALA A 161 -7.65 13.79 -14.13
CA ALA A 161 -8.91 13.08 -14.04
C ALA A 161 -9.93 13.67 -15.04
N ASP A 162 -10.52 12.80 -15.87
CA ASP A 162 -11.48 13.19 -16.90
C ASP A 162 -12.69 12.24 -16.98
N ASP A 163 -13.67 12.62 -17.82
CA ASP A 163 -14.90 11.87 -18.04
C ASP A 163 -14.67 10.43 -18.52
N ALA A 164 -13.63 10.17 -19.33
CA ALA A 164 -13.36 8.85 -19.86
C ALA A 164 -12.73 7.95 -18.80
N GLN A 165 -11.77 8.49 -18.05
CA GLN A 165 -11.06 7.77 -16.99
C GLN A 165 -12.00 7.35 -15.85
N LEU A 166 -12.82 8.25 -15.31
CA LEU A 166 -13.74 7.88 -14.21
C LEU A 166 -14.86 6.96 -14.69
N LYS A 167 -15.29 7.08 -15.95
CA LYS A 167 -16.26 6.15 -16.54
C LYS A 167 -15.69 4.75 -16.68
N ASP A 168 -14.46 4.62 -17.20
CA ASP A 168 -13.77 3.33 -17.31
C ASP A 168 -13.54 2.72 -15.92
N PHE A 169 -13.11 3.54 -14.96
CA PHE A 169 -12.91 3.13 -13.57
C PHE A 169 -14.18 2.56 -12.95
N ALA A 170 -15.29 3.29 -13.05
CA ALA A 170 -16.57 2.85 -12.51
C ALA A 170 -17.03 1.54 -13.16
N ALA A 171 -16.84 1.40 -14.48
CA ALA A 171 -17.23 0.20 -15.22
C ALA A 171 -16.39 -1.03 -14.83
N GLU A 172 -15.06 -0.86 -14.70
CA GLU A 172 -14.12 -1.93 -14.35
C GLU A 172 -14.44 -2.57 -13.00
N TYR A 173 -14.78 -1.76 -11.99
CA TYR A 173 -14.99 -2.24 -10.63
C TYR A 173 -16.45 -2.47 -10.23
N ALA A 174 -17.41 -2.23 -11.14
CA ALA A 174 -18.84 -2.33 -10.83
C ALA A 174 -19.25 -3.68 -10.23
N ALA A 175 -18.67 -4.79 -10.71
CA ALA A 175 -19.00 -6.14 -10.26
C ALA A 175 -18.39 -6.53 -8.89
N PHE A 176 -17.41 -5.78 -8.40
CA PHE A 176 -16.70 -6.07 -7.16
C PHE A 176 -17.15 -5.21 -5.98
N GLN A 177 -17.93 -4.16 -6.25
CA GLN A 177 -18.52 -3.30 -5.22
C GLN A 177 -19.49 -4.08 -4.34
N SER A 178 -19.47 -3.81 -3.04
CA SER A 178 -20.47 -4.33 -2.08
C SER A 178 -20.87 -3.24 -1.08
N ASP A 179 -21.72 -3.56 -0.11
CA ASP A 179 -22.08 -2.60 0.96
C ASP A 179 -20.85 -2.20 1.79
N THR A 180 -19.88 -3.09 1.95
CA THR A 180 -18.72 -2.90 2.83
C THR A 180 -17.38 -2.73 2.10
N ILE A 181 -17.33 -2.96 0.78
CA ILE A 181 -16.15 -2.69 -0.06
C ILE A 181 -16.54 -1.70 -1.16
N LYS A 182 -15.90 -0.53 -1.17
CA LYS A 182 -16.14 0.52 -2.16
C LYS A 182 -14.87 0.83 -2.95
N PHE A 183 -15.06 1.26 -4.19
CA PHE A 183 -13.98 1.58 -5.12
C PHE A 183 -14.07 3.05 -5.48
N GLY A 184 -12.98 3.77 -5.25
CA GLY A 184 -12.83 5.20 -5.51
C GLY A 184 -11.44 5.50 -6.05
N VAL A 185 -11.16 6.79 -6.22
CA VAL A 185 -9.87 7.28 -6.71
C VAL A 185 -9.19 8.19 -5.70
N ARG A 186 -7.86 8.18 -5.68
CA ARG A 186 -7.05 9.17 -4.98
C ARG A 186 -6.53 10.19 -5.98
N VAL A 187 -6.83 11.47 -5.78
CA VAL A 187 -6.39 12.56 -6.68
C VAL A 187 -5.58 13.59 -5.89
N PRO A 188 -4.38 13.98 -6.35
CA PRO A 188 -3.61 15.04 -5.72
C PRO A 188 -4.17 16.42 -6.04
N VAL A 189 -4.21 17.28 -5.03
CA VAL A 189 -4.54 18.70 -5.13
C VAL A 189 -3.35 19.49 -4.62
N LEU A 190 -2.64 20.12 -5.55
CA LEU A 190 -1.41 20.85 -5.28
C LEU A 190 -1.71 22.24 -4.71
N TYR A 191 -2.17 22.34 -3.46
CA TYR A 191 -2.78 23.57 -2.92
C TYR A 191 -1.83 24.77 -2.77
N MET A 192 -0.52 24.54 -2.80
CA MET A 192 0.49 25.60 -2.87
C MET A 192 0.85 25.99 -4.31
N ARG A 193 0.43 25.21 -5.31
CA ARG A 193 0.76 25.41 -6.72
C ARG A 193 -0.39 25.89 -7.59
N THR A 194 -1.60 25.37 -7.33
CA THR A 194 -2.83 25.82 -7.99
C THR A 194 -3.33 27.10 -7.33
N THR A 195 -2.63 28.20 -7.60
CA THR A 195 -2.89 29.52 -6.98
C THR A 195 -3.28 30.57 -8.02
N LYS A 196 -3.77 31.72 -7.55
CA LYS A 196 -4.02 32.92 -8.36
C LYS A 196 -2.74 33.67 -8.79
N GLY A 197 -1.58 33.07 -8.55
CA GLY A 197 -0.26 33.62 -8.84
C GLY A 197 0.13 34.82 -7.99
N ARG A 198 1.31 35.38 -8.27
CA ARG A 198 1.93 36.50 -7.54
C ARG A 198 1.03 37.73 -7.46
N ALA A 199 0.37 38.08 -8.57
CA ALA A 199 -0.58 39.19 -8.59
C ALA A 199 -1.81 38.96 -7.69
N GLY A 200 -2.18 37.70 -7.45
CA GLY A 200 -3.24 37.26 -6.56
C GLY A 200 -2.76 36.83 -5.17
N ASP A 201 -1.55 37.21 -4.77
CA ASP A 201 -0.92 36.84 -3.49
C ASP A 201 -0.88 35.32 -3.26
N TRP A 202 -0.74 34.54 -4.34
CA TRP A 202 -0.72 33.08 -4.34
C TRP A 202 -1.86 32.44 -3.53
N VAL A 203 -3.02 33.08 -3.47
CA VAL A 203 -4.21 32.50 -2.84
C VAL A 203 -4.61 31.26 -3.62
N PHE A 204 -4.86 30.15 -2.92
CA PHE A 204 -5.33 28.91 -3.52
C PHE A 204 -6.56 29.14 -4.42
N ASP A 205 -6.55 28.54 -5.60
CA ASP A 205 -7.62 28.61 -6.59
C ASP A 205 -8.26 27.23 -6.78
N PRO A 206 -9.47 26.97 -6.25
CA PRO A 206 -10.15 25.70 -6.45
C PRO A 206 -10.58 25.47 -7.91
N ASP A 207 -10.61 26.53 -8.72
CA ASP A 207 -11.05 26.56 -10.12
C ASP A 207 -9.87 26.79 -11.08
N PHE A 208 -8.65 26.44 -10.64
CA PHE A 208 -7.41 26.64 -11.40
C PHE A 208 -7.51 26.19 -12.87
N ASP A 209 -7.01 27.03 -13.78
CA ASP A 209 -6.95 26.74 -15.21
C ASP A 209 -5.82 25.75 -15.49
N THR A 210 -6.16 24.48 -15.71
CA THR A 210 -5.20 23.41 -15.98
C THR A 210 -4.49 23.52 -17.33
N SER A 211 -4.89 24.49 -18.18
CA SER A 211 -4.12 24.85 -19.38
C SER A 211 -2.96 25.81 -19.10
N THR A 212 -2.84 26.32 -17.87
CA THR A 212 -1.72 27.17 -17.47
C THR A 212 -0.40 26.41 -17.58
N GLU A 213 0.53 26.97 -18.36
CA GLU A 213 1.84 26.37 -18.62
C GLU A 213 2.99 27.35 -18.35
N GLN A 214 4.14 26.78 -17.97
CA GLN A 214 5.43 27.46 -17.86
C GLN A 214 6.46 26.61 -18.61
N ASP A 215 7.26 27.25 -19.48
CA ASP A 215 8.27 26.58 -20.30
C ASP A 215 7.76 25.35 -21.09
N GLY A 216 6.50 25.43 -21.56
CA GLY A 216 5.83 24.37 -22.32
C GLY A 216 5.40 23.16 -21.48
N LYS A 217 5.39 23.28 -20.15
CA LYS A 217 4.89 22.26 -19.22
C LYS A 217 3.70 22.81 -18.43
N VAL A 218 2.64 22.02 -18.32
CA VAL A 218 1.48 22.36 -17.49
C VAL A 218 1.85 22.44 -16.01
N ILE A 219 1.25 23.40 -15.30
CA ILE A 219 1.52 23.62 -13.88
C ILE A 219 0.80 22.57 -13.01
N ALA A 220 -0.44 22.21 -13.33
CA ALA A 220 -1.17 21.16 -12.62
C ALA A 220 -2.11 20.44 -13.59
N GLU A 221 -2.24 19.13 -13.41
CA GLU A 221 -3.11 18.29 -14.25
C GLU A 221 -4.58 18.37 -13.83
N ASP A 222 -4.84 18.72 -12.57
CA ASP A 222 -6.17 18.73 -11.96
C ASP A 222 -6.48 20.06 -11.26
N SER A 223 -7.77 20.42 -11.22
CA SER A 223 -8.30 21.46 -10.33
C SER A 223 -9.31 20.86 -9.36
N LEU A 224 -9.35 21.37 -8.12
CA LEU A 224 -10.16 20.79 -7.06
C LEU A 224 -11.63 20.71 -7.44
N ARG A 225 -12.25 21.81 -7.91
CA ARG A 225 -13.68 21.81 -8.21
C ARG A 225 -14.04 20.84 -9.32
N ARG A 226 -13.20 20.73 -10.36
CA ARG A 226 -13.41 19.78 -11.46
C ARG A 226 -13.42 18.33 -10.98
N VAL A 227 -12.47 17.96 -10.13
CA VAL A 227 -12.37 16.61 -9.55
C VAL A 227 -13.61 16.29 -8.70
N LEU A 228 -14.07 17.24 -7.88
CA LEU A 228 -15.29 17.08 -7.07
C LEU A 228 -16.53 16.88 -7.96
N ASP A 229 -16.65 17.63 -9.06
CA ASP A 229 -17.77 17.50 -9.98
C ASP A 229 -17.76 16.18 -10.76
N LEU A 230 -16.59 15.69 -11.17
CA LEU A 230 -16.41 14.37 -11.76
C LEU A 230 -16.85 13.26 -10.80
N SER A 231 -16.44 13.35 -9.54
CA SER A 231 -16.87 12.40 -8.50
C SER A 231 -18.40 12.35 -8.36
N ARG A 232 -19.07 13.50 -8.34
CA ARG A 232 -20.55 13.56 -8.31
C ARG A 232 -21.16 12.95 -9.56
N GLN A 233 -20.64 13.29 -10.73
CA GLN A 233 -21.17 12.84 -12.02
C GLN A 233 -21.09 11.31 -12.16
N TYR A 234 -19.97 10.71 -11.75
CA TYR A 234 -19.71 9.28 -11.92
C TYR A 234 -19.95 8.44 -10.67
N GLN A 235 -20.34 9.07 -9.55
CA GLN A 235 -20.52 8.44 -8.24
C GLN A 235 -19.28 7.65 -7.80
N VAL A 236 -18.10 8.22 -8.02
CA VAL A 236 -16.80 7.63 -7.64
C VAL A 236 -16.31 8.33 -6.37
N PRO A 237 -16.17 7.63 -5.22
CA PRO A 237 -15.63 8.20 -3.99
C PRO A 237 -14.20 8.72 -4.15
N LEU A 238 -13.86 9.77 -3.41
CA LEU A 238 -12.58 10.47 -3.47
C LEU A 238 -11.80 10.37 -2.15
N LEU A 239 -10.53 10.00 -2.27
CA LEU A 239 -9.47 10.34 -1.34
C LEU A 239 -8.70 11.52 -1.94
N LEU A 240 -8.56 12.62 -1.22
CA LEU A 240 -7.85 13.80 -1.74
C LEU A 240 -6.48 13.93 -1.08
N THR A 241 -5.41 13.88 -1.88
CA THR A 241 -4.08 14.21 -1.36
C THR A 241 -3.94 15.73 -1.40
N LEU A 242 -4.06 16.41 -0.26
CA LEU A 242 -3.72 17.83 -0.20
C LEU A 242 -2.20 17.94 -0.07
N ASN A 243 -1.54 18.28 -1.18
CA ASN A 243 -0.08 18.26 -1.29
C ASN A 243 0.48 19.68 -1.44
N GLY A 244 1.32 20.07 -0.50
CA GLY A 244 2.18 21.27 -0.52
C GLY A 244 3.57 20.93 0.02
N GLY A 245 3.98 19.66 -0.14
CA GLY A 245 5.28 19.14 0.24
C GLY A 245 6.23 19.01 -0.95
N VAL A 246 7.31 18.26 -0.75
CA VAL A 246 8.42 18.11 -1.70
C VAL A 246 8.03 17.47 -3.03
N TRP A 247 6.91 16.73 -3.07
CA TRP A 247 6.37 16.13 -4.30
C TRP A 247 5.31 16.99 -5.00
N ALA A 248 4.94 18.15 -4.45
CA ALA A 248 4.06 19.12 -5.13
C ALA A 248 4.85 20.06 -6.07
N ASP A 249 6.14 20.18 -5.79
CA ASP A 249 7.13 20.98 -6.48
C ASP A 249 7.50 20.36 -7.86
N ALA A 250 7.73 21.23 -8.84
CA ALA A 250 7.22 21.16 -10.18
C ALA A 250 8.03 20.30 -11.18
N ARG A 251 7.42 20.07 -12.37
CA ARG A 251 8.12 19.64 -13.59
C ARG A 251 8.98 20.76 -14.21
N ALA A 252 8.85 22.01 -13.73
CA ALA A 252 9.61 23.20 -14.10
C ALA A 252 9.34 24.34 -13.09
N SER A 253 10.39 25.06 -12.67
CA SER A 253 10.29 26.24 -11.79
C SER A 253 9.38 27.33 -12.36
N ALA A 254 8.31 27.67 -11.63
CA ALA A 254 7.24 28.59 -11.98
C ALA A 254 6.82 29.51 -10.80
N PRO A 255 7.72 30.27 -10.15
CA PRO A 255 7.44 31.09 -8.95
C PRO A 255 6.43 32.23 -9.14
N GLU A 256 5.98 32.47 -10.37
CA GLU A 256 4.84 33.36 -10.65
C GLU A 256 3.50 32.74 -10.22
N TRP A 257 3.39 31.41 -10.26
CA TRP A 257 2.16 30.66 -9.96
C TRP A 257 2.35 29.71 -8.78
N ASP A 258 3.52 29.06 -8.70
CA ASP A 258 3.88 28.14 -7.65
C ASP A 258 4.38 28.89 -6.40
N LEU A 259 3.70 28.67 -5.28
CA LEU A 259 4.08 29.26 -4.01
C LEU A 259 5.26 28.52 -3.38
N ASN A 260 5.47 27.24 -3.69
CA ASN A 260 6.64 26.50 -3.19
C ASN A 260 7.92 27.13 -3.75
N ASP A 261 8.03 27.22 -5.07
CA ASP A 261 9.18 27.79 -5.77
C ASP A 261 9.47 29.22 -5.30
N TYR A 262 8.43 30.05 -5.14
CA TYR A 262 8.59 31.40 -4.62
C TYR A 262 9.14 31.42 -3.18
N LEU A 263 8.68 30.52 -2.31
CA LEU A 263 9.17 30.44 -0.94
C LEU A 263 10.61 29.90 -0.90
N GLU A 264 10.96 29.00 -1.81
CA GLU A 264 12.27 28.36 -1.96
C GLU A 264 13.38 29.33 -2.41
N GLU A 265 13.05 30.43 -3.09
CA GLU A 265 13.97 31.55 -3.36
C GLU A 265 14.54 32.16 -2.06
N GLY A 266 13.79 32.06 -0.96
CA GLY A 266 14.16 32.61 0.34
C GLY A 266 15.00 31.64 1.17
N LYS A 267 16.31 31.88 1.30
CA LYS A 267 17.21 31.01 2.11
C LYS A 267 16.76 30.77 3.55
N ALA A 268 15.98 31.67 4.16
CA ALA A 268 15.46 31.47 5.50
C ALA A 268 14.32 30.42 5.57
N ASN A 269 13.66 30.15 4.44
CA ASN A 269 12.50 29.27 4.31
C ASN A 269 12.87 27.83 3.97
N VAL A 270 14.13 27.52 3.69
CA VAL A 270 14.57 26.22 3.18
C VAL A 270 15.52 25.51 4.14
N GLN A 271 15.64 24.19 3.98
CA GLN A 271 16.53 23.36 4.78
C GLN A 271 18.00 23.58 4.40
N TRP A 272 18.90 23.62 5.39
CA TRP A 272 20.33 23.81 5.16
C TRP A 272 21.13 22.55 5.48
N THR A 273 22.22 22.34 4.74
CA THR A 273 23.19 21.27 5.00
C THR A 273 23.95 21.52 6.30
N ALA A 274 24.58 20.47 6.84
CA ALA A 274 25.49 20.56 7.97
C ALA A 274 26.70 21.50 7.76
N LYS A 275 26.96 21.94 6.52
CA LYS A 275 27.98 22.93 6.15
C LYS A 275 27.46 24.37 6.14
N GLY A 276 26.17 24.57 6.40
CA GLY A 276 25.51 25.87 6.40
C GLY A 276 25.15 26.37 5.00
N GLU A 277 24.89 25.46 4.06
CA GLU A 277 24.55 25.78 2.67
C GLU A 277 23.09 25.42 2.38
N ALA A 278 22.41 26.26 1.60
CA ALA A 278 21.14 25.92 0.94
C ALA A 278 21.46 25.63 -0.53
N TYR A 279 20.98 24.49 -1.03
CA TYR A 279 21.16 24.12 -2.43
C TYR A 279 20.12 24.78 -3.32
N PRO A 280 20.46 25.05 -4.60
CA PRO A 280 19.47 25.42 -5.59
C PRO A 280 18.59 24.21 -5.94
N ASP A 281 17.42 24.54 -6.44
CA ASP A 281 16.36 23.64 -6.90
C ASP A 281 16.84 22.52 -7.84
N ASP A 282 17.68 22.84 -8.82
CA ASP A 282 18.11 21.93 -9.89
C ASP A 282 19.31 21.02 -9.53
N TYR A 283 19.74 20.99 -8.26
CA TYR A 283 20.95 20.32 -7.84
C TYR A 283 20.88 18.78 -7.90
N LEU A 284 19.71 18.16 -7.68
CA LEU A 284 19.49 16.70 -7.67
C LEU A 284 18.54 16.19 -8.78
N LYS A 285 18.75 16.61 -10.03
CA LYS A 285 17.98 16.07 -11.17
C LYS A 285 18.23 14.58 -11.44
N ASN A 286 17.20 13.86 -11.92
CA ASN A 286 17.21 12.45 -12.36
C ASN A 286 17.21 11.36 -11.27
N LEU A 287 16.53 11.56 -10.13
CA LEU A 287 16.36 10.50 -9.14
C LEU A 287 15.23 9.52 -9.53
N PRO A 288 15.31 8.23 -9.14
CA PRO A 288 14.22 7.27 -9.40
C PRO A 288 12.88 7.74 -8.80
N GLY A 289 11.79 7.66 -9.58
CA GLY A 289 10.47 8.17 -9.16
C GLY A 289 10.30 9.69 -9.31
N SER A 290 11.37 10.39 -9.70
CA SER A 290 11.40 11.81 -10.01
C SER A 290 11.51 11.98 -11.54
N GLU A 291 10.75 12.93 -12.10
CA GLU A 291 11.01 13.40 -13.47
C GLU A 291 12.30 14.26 -13.49
N GLU A 292 12.69 14.85 -14.63
CA GLU A 292 13.90 15.71 -14.71
C GLU A 292 13.90 16.89 -13.71
N SER A 293 12.74 17.27 -13.16
CA SER A 293 12.50 18.15 -12.00
C SER A 293 11.34 17.51 -11.23
N PRO A 294 11.57 16.93 -10.05
CA PRO A 294 11.28 17.68 -8.83
C PRO A 294 12.56 18.25 -8.20
N GLU A 295 12.44 19.42 -7.60
CA GLU A 295 13.54 20.24 -7.10
C GLU A 295 13.95 19.75 -5.69
N LEU A 296 14.05 18.42 -5.54
CA LEU A 296 14.23 17.66 -4.29
C LEU A 296 15.43 18.09 -3.44
N ALA A 297 16.36 18.84 -4.03
CA ALA A 297 17.52 19.37 -3.32
C ALA A 297 17.19 20.56 -2.42
N ASN A 298 16.21 21.37 -2.81
CA ASN A 298 15.76 22.53 -2.07
C ASN A 298 14.39 22.21 -1.48
N SER A 299 14.28 22.21 -0.16
CA SER A 299 13.01 21.86 0.49
C SER A 299 12.71 22.87 1.57
N LEU A 300 11.43 23.24 1.69
CA LEU A 300 10.99 24.10 2.78
C LEU A 300 11.34 23.51 4.16
N THR A 301 11.79 24.37 5.07
CA THR A 301 12.11 24.01 6.46
C THR A 301 10.85 23.91 7.32
N PHE A 302 10.84 22.96 8.26
CA PHE A 302 9.74 22.79 9.23
C PHE A 302 9.94 23.59 10.52
N ASN A 303 11.00 24.39 10.61
CA ASN A 303 11.28 25.11 11.84
C ASN A 303 10.23 26.20 12.11
N TYR A 304 9.91 26.39 13.39
CA TYR A 304 8.89 27.33 13.88
C TYR A 304 9.10 28.77 13.37
N TYR A 305 10.34 29.17 13.10
CA TYR A 305 10.71 30.53 12.71
C TYR A 305 10.55 30.82 11.22
N ALA A 306 10.28 29.82 10.38
CA ALA A 306 9.85 30.00 8.99
C ALA A 306 8.39 30.49 8.91
N THR A 307 8.12 31.63 9.55
CA THR A 307 6.77 32.18 9.75
C THR A 307 6.03 32.46 8.44
N THR A 308 6.75 32.87 7.40
CA THR A 308 6.18 33.07 6.05
C THR A 308 5.69 31.75 5.46
N VAL A 309 6.48 30.68 5.55
CA VAL A 309 6.11 29.34 5.09
C VAL A 309 4.86 28.86 5.83
N HIS A 310 4.85 28.95 7.17
CA HIS A 310 3.69 28.55 7.97
C HIS A 310 2.44 29.35 7.64
N ALA A 311 2.54 30.67 7.46
CA ALA A 311 1.40 31.52 7.17
C ALA A 311 0.75 31.15 5.82
N TYR A 312 1.56 31.03 4.77
CA TYR A 312 1.08 30.66 3.44
C TYR A 312 0.52 29.25 3.37
N LYS A 313 1.25 28.27 3.93
CA LYS A 313 0.85 26.87 3.96
C LYS A 313 -0.46 26.70 4.73
N LYS A 314 -0.57 27.27 5.95
CA LYS A 314 -1.81 27.24 6.73
C LYS A 314 -2.97 27.86 5.95
N ARG A 315 -2.79 29.06 5.39
CA ARG A 315 -3.84 29.77 4.65
C ARG A 315 -4.37 28.93 3.48
N ASN A 316 -3.49 28.44 2.62
CA ASN A 316 -3.90 27.72 1.42
C ASN A 316 -4.43 26.32 1.74
N LEU A 317 -3.86 25.61 2.72
CA LEU A 317 -4.36 24.33 3.18
C LEU A 317 -5.77 24.46 3.78
N GLN A 318 -6.02 25.48 4.58
CA GLN A 318 -7.37 25.74 5.13
C GLN A 318 -8.36 26.12 4.04
N ALA A 319 -7.93 26.91 3.04
CA ALA A 319 -8.78 27.28 1.92
C ALA A 319 -9.19 26.06 1.08
N SER A 320 -8.26 25.15 0.77
CA SER A 320 -8.57 23.92 0.04
C SER A 320 -9.42 22.97 0.88
N ALA A 321 -9.08 22.75 2.15
CA ALA A 321 -9.84 21.91 3.07
C ALA A 321 -11.28 22.40 3.29
N ALA A 322 -11.53 23.71 3.34
CA ALA A 322 -12.88 24.26 3.49
C ALA A 322 -13.80 23.91 2.29
N VAL A 323 -13.27 23.94 1.07
CA VAL A 323 -14.01 23.52 -0.13
C VAL A 323 -14.30 22.01 -0.08
N VAL A 324 -13.34 21.20 0.37
CA VAL A 324 -13.53 19.76 0.57
C VAL A 324 -14.56 19.48 1.67
N ALA A 325 -14.56 20.25 2.76
CA ALA A 325 -15.51 20.08 3.87
C ALA A 325 -16.96 20.36 3.43
N GLU A 326 -17.16 21.31 2.51
CA GLU A 326 -18.46 21.54 1.88
C GLU A 326 -18.91 20.33 1.06
N PHE A 327 -18.04 19.82 0.19
CA PHE A 327 -18.32 18.61 -0.58
C PHE A 327 -18.64 17.40 0.31
N ALA A 328 -17.84 17.17 1.34
CA ALA A 328 -17.99 16.04 2.27
C ALA A 328 -19.33 16.09 3.03
N ARG A 329 -19.78 17.28 3.42
CA ARG A 329 -21.07 17.48 4.09
C ARG A 329 -22.24 17.19 3.15
N GLU A 330 -22.13 17.57 1.89
CA GLU A 330 -23.17 17.37 0.87
C GLU A 330 -23.19 15.95 0.31
N ASN A 331 -22.03 15.29 0.26
CA ASN A 331 -21.81 14.00 -0.42
C ASN A 331 -20.98 13.05 0.47
N PRO A 332 -21.43 12.73 1.69
CA PRO A 332 -20.62 11.94 2.64
C PRO A 332 -20.25 10.55 2.12
N HIS A 333 -21.07 9.95 1.25
CA HIS A 333 -20.79 8.65 0.62
C HIS A 333 -19.72 8.71 -0.49
N LEU A 334 -19.39 9.90 -0.98
CA LEU A 334 -18.31 10.12 -1.96
C LEU A 334 -17.01 10.59 -1.32
N PHE A 335 -16.95 10.77 0.01
CA PHE A 335 -15.76 11.28 0.69
C PHE A 335 -15.07 10.19 1.53
N ILE A 336 -13.97 9.67 0.99
CA ILE A 336 -13.11 8.70 1.69
C ILE A 336 -12.35 9.41 2.81
N GLY A 337 -11.68 10.52 2.47
CA GLY A 337 -10.90 11.35 3.39
C GLY A 337 -9.93 12.30 2.68
N ILE A 338 -9.03 12.90 3.47
CA ILE A 338 -7.87 13.67 3.02
C ILE A 338 -6.61 12.98 3.54
N ASN A 339 -5.61 12.79 2.68
CA ASN A 339 -4.26 12.50 3.12
C ASN A 339 -3.34 13.72 2.86
N LEU A 340 -2.48 14.01 3.82
CA LEU A 340 -1.64 15.22 3.85
C LEU A 340 -0.22 14.90 3.38
N ASP A 341 0.38 15.83 2.63
CA ASP A 341 1.79 15.85 2.19
C ASP A 341 2.51 14.50 2.23
N PRO A 342 2.59 13.81 1.07
CA PRO A 342 3.38 12.59 0.95
C PRO A 342 4.84 12.83 1.36
N ASP A 343 5.41 11.87 2.08
CA ASP A 343 6.85 11.80 2.37
C ASP A 343 7.40 13.06 3.06
N VAL A 344 6.76 13.48 4.15
CA VAL A 344 7.29 14.55 5.00
C VAL A 344 8.64 14.12 5.58
N TYR A 345 9.71 14.78 5.11
CA TYR A 345 11.08 14.46 5.48
C TYR A 345 11.90 15.70 5.83
N ILE A 346 12.84 15.49 6.76
CA ILE A 346 14.08 16.27 6.77
C ILE A 346 14.96 15.70 5.65
N ASN A 347 15.33 16.51 4.67
CA ASN A 347 15.75 16.11 3.33
C ASN A 347 16.75 14.91 3.33
N PRO A 348 16.37 13.74 2.78
CA PRO A 348 17.20 12.53 2.78
C PRO A 348 17.87 12.22 1.43
N PHE A 349 17.65 13.03 0.39
CA PHE A 349 17.95 12.66 -1.01
C PHE A 349 19.45 12.67 -1.36
N PHE A 350 20.31 13.03 -0.40
CA PHE A 350 21.76 13.12 -0.57
C PHE A 350 22.51 11.85 -0.14
N SER A 351 21.81 10.72 0.06
CA SER A 351 22.41 9.42 0.39
C SER A 351 23.41 9.45 1.57
N GLY A 352 23.17 10.34 2.53
CA GLY A 352 24.03 10.57 3.71
C GLY A 352 25.32 11.36 3.44
N GLU A 353 25.54 11.85 2.20
CA GLU A 353 26.62 12.79 1.86
C GLU A 353 26.40 14.16 2.49
N GLU A 354 25.13 14.58 2.56
CA GLU A 354 24.68 15.81 3.23
C GLU A 354 23.57 15.48 4.22
N TRP A 355 23.45 16.32 5.25
CA TRP A 355 22.49 16.14 6.33
C TRP A 355 21.80 17.45 6.65
N PHE A 356 20.52 17.34 6.93
CA PHE A 356 19.61 18.46 7.15
C PHE A 356 18.92 18.29 8.51
N ASP A 357 18.30 19.29 9.11
CA ASP A 357 18.22 20.68 8.67
C ASP A 357 19.00 21.57 9.65
N TYR A 358 20.03 22.25 9.15
CA TYR A 358 20.90 23.13 9.92
C TYR A 358 20.58 24.62 9.69
N ASN A 359 19.38 24.94 9.20
CA ASN A 359 18.92 26.31 9.04
C ASN A 359 19.04 27.06 10.39
N PRO A 360 19.46 28.34 10.41
CA PRO A 360 19.63 29.11 11.65
C PRO A 360 18.39 29.13 12.57
N GLY A 361 17.18 29.13 11.99
CA GLY A 361 15.92 29.01 12.71
C GLY A 361 15.76 27.64 13.38
N THR A 362 16.13 26.56 12.68
CA THR A 362 16.15 25.19 13.20
C THR A 362 17.15 25.05 14.35
N LEU A 363 18.35 25.60 14.20
CA LEU A 363 19.38 25.58 15.27
C LEU A 363 18.93 26.37 16.51
N ARG A 364 18.25 27.50 16.33
CA ARG A 364 17.64 28.24 17.44
C ARG A 364 16.56 27.40 18.13
N GLN A 365 15.64 26.82 17.35
CA GLN A 365 14.55 26.03 17.89
C GLN A 365 15.05 24.78 18.63
N PHE A 366 16.12 24.14 18.19
CA PHE A 366 16.75 23.02 18.88
C PHE A 366 17.17 23.39 20.31
N ARG A 367 17.85 24.53 20.48
CA ARG A 367 18.29 25.03 21.79
C ARG A 367 17.10 25.35 22.71
N GLU A 368 16.05 25.91 22.14
CA GLU A 368 14.81 26.24 22.86
C GLU A 368 14.02 24.98 23.26
N TRP A 369 14.03 23.94 22.41
CA TRP A 369 13.43 22.63 22.69
C TRP A 369 14.12 21.90 23.84
N LEU A 370 15.46 21.97 23.91
CA LEU A 370 16.26 21.37 24.99
C LEU A 370 16.03 22.02 26.36
N THR A 371 15.56 23.27 26.38
CA THR A 371 15.44 24.11 27.58
C THR A 371 14.01 24.47 27.95
N ALA A 372 13.02 24.02 27.17
CA ALA A 372 11.63 24.46 27.27
C ALA A 372 11.50 26.00 27.28
N SER A 373 12.23 26.66 26.38
CA SER A 373 12.20 28.12 26.21
C SER A 373 11.68 28.52 24.83
N GLY A 374 11.69 29.82 24.50
CA GLY A 374 11.15 30.32 23.24
C GLY A 374 9.70 29.84 23.01
N PRO A 375 9.37 29.23 21.85
CA PRO A 375 8.02 28.76 21.57
C PRO A 375 7.58 27.56 22.43
N TYR A 376 8.51 26.91 23.15
CA TYR A 376 8.23 25.81 24.07
C TYR A 376 8.01 26.25 25.52
N ALA A 377 8.19 27.54 25.84
CA ALA A 377 7.99 28.06 27.19
C ALA A 377 6.52 27.94 27.63
N PRO A 378 6.24 27.87 28.95
CA PRO A 378 4.86 27.82 29.45
C PRO A 378 3.99 28.95 28.87
N GLY A 379 2.84 28.58 28.30
CA GLY A 379 1.91 29.53 27.67
C GLY A 379 2.25 29.94 26.24
N GLN A 380 3.29 29.38 25.63
CA GLN A 380 3.62 29.55 24.21
C GLN A 380 3.04 28.42 23.36
N PRO A 381 2.96 28.58 22.02
CA PRO A 381 2.25 27.62 21.15
C PRO A 381 2.77 26.18 21.19
N LEU A 382 4.04 25.95 21.50
CA LEU A 382 4.65 24.61 21.60
C LEU A 382 4.87 24.15 23.04
N ALA A 383 4.20 24.78 24.01
CA ALA A 383 4.30 24.38 25.41
C ALA A 383 3.90 22.91 25.58
N GLY A 384 4.74 22.13 26.29
CA GLY A 384 4.53 20.70 26.49
C GLY A 384 5.14 19.78 25.42
N LEU A 385 5.63 20.35 24.32
CA LEU A 385 6.32 19.61 23.24
C LEU A 385 7.85 19.76 23.30
N ALA A 386 8.38 20.31 24.38
CA ALA A 386 9.81 20.34 24.66
C ALA A 386 10.35 18.91 24.84
N ARG A 387 11.69 18.75 24.85
CA ARG A 387 12.29 17.45 25.17
C ARG A 387 11.79 16.97 26.54
N SER A 388 11.39 15.70 26.63
CA SER A 388 10.88 15.10 27.87
C SER A 388 11.85 15.27 29.04
N GLN A 389 13.14 15.06 28.77
CA GLN A 389 14.24 15.35 29.68
C GLN A 389 14.95 16.64 29.25
N LEU A 390 14.77 17.72 30.00
CA LEU A 390 15.52 18.96 29.76
C LEU A 390 17.00 18.76 30.09
N LEU A 391 17.87 19.42 29.35
CA LEU A 391 19.32 19.35 29.56
C LEU A 391 19.88 20.69 30.05
N ARG A 392 20.88 20.62 30.93
CA ARG A 392 21.73 21.77 31.29
C ARG A 392 22.97 21.83 30.41
N LEU A 393 23.62 22.99 30.38
CA LEU A 393 24.80 23.22 29.53
C LEU A 393 25.98 22.31 29.89
N ASP A 394 26.16 21.98 31.17
CA ASP A 394 27.17 21.01 31.65
C ASP A 394 26.91 19.61 31.09
N GLU A 395 25.66 19.17 31.09
CA GLU A 395 25.24 17.85 30.57
C GLU A 395 25.41 17.78 29.04
N ILE A 396 25.12 18.87 28.33
CA ILE A 396 25.35 18.96 26.88
C ILE A 396 26.84 18.89 26.56
N ASN A 397 27.68 19.61 27.31
CA ASN A 397 29.13 19.56 27.12
C ASN A 397 29.69 18.14 27.31
N GLU A 398 29.18 17.41 28.31
CA GLU A 398 29.52 16.00 28.52
C GLU A 398 29.04 15.10 27.36
N LEU A 399 27.79 15.26 26.92
CA LEU A 399 27.21 14.48 25.82
C LEU A 399 27.90 14.74 24.47
N ALA A 400 28.18 16.00 24.18
CA ALA A 400 28.79 16.44 22.93
C ALA A 400 30.31 16.19 22.90
N GLY A 401 30.95 16.05 24.06
CA GLY A 401 32.41 16.06 24.16
C GLY A 401 33.01 17.43 23.80
N GLU A 402 32.25 18.50 24.02
CA GLU A 402 32.57 19.88 23.65
C GLU A 402 32.55 20.81 24.89
N HIS A 403 32.96 22.07 24.71
CA HIS A 403 32.99 23.07 25.77
C HIS A 403 32.29 24.37 25.37
N PHE A 404 30.98 24.29 25.13
CA PHE A 404 30.12 25.45 24.90
C PHE A 404 30.07 26.33 26.17
N LYS A 405 30.28 27.63 25.99
CA LYS A 405 30.29 28.63 27.08
C LYS A 405 28.91 29.25 27.31
N SER A 406 28.03 29.14 26.33
CA SER A 406 26.66 29.65 26.40
C SER A 406 25.73 28.82 25.52
N TRP A 407 24.42 28.96 25.72
CA TRP A 407 23.42 28.30 24.88
C TRP A 407 23.52 28.72 23.40
N ASP A 408 23.93 29.96 23.12
CA ASP A 408 24.08 30.44 21.75
C ASP A 408 25.22 29.75 20.98
N GLU A 409 26.17 29.12 21.69
CA GLU A 409 27.24 28.33 21.08
C GLU A 409 26.85 26.87 20.83
N VAL A 410 25.76 26.38 21.43
CA VAL A 410 25.31 24.98 21.30
C VAL A 410 24.85 24.71 19.87
N VAL A 411 25.51 23.77 19.21
CA VAL A 411 25.19 23.30 17.86
C VAL A 411 25.08 21.77 17.83
N PRO A 412 24.19 21.21 16.99
CA PRO A 412 24.15 19.77 16.76
C PRO A 412 25.45 19.31 16.06
N PRO A 413 25.81 18.01 16.18
CA PRO A 413 27.05 17.52 15.63
C PRO A 413 26.93 17.31 14.12
N THR A 414 27.97 17.67 13.34
CA THR A 414 28.08 17.23 11.95
C THR A 414 28.29 15.71 11.92
N PRO A 415 27.41 14.94 11.25
CA PRO A 415 27.51 13.49 11.21
C PRO A 415 28.81 13.03 10.53
N GLY A 416 29.56 12.20 11.24
CA GLY A 416 30.71 11.48 10.71
C GLY A 416 30.36 10.05 10.31
N ARG A 417 31.36 9.27 9.87
CA ARG A 417 31.21 7.87 9.42
C ARG A 417 30.45 6.94 10.38
N TRP A 418 30.51 7.21 11.68
CA TRP A 418 29.90 6.39 12.73
C TRP A 418 28.92 7.21 13.58
N PHE A 419 28.20 8.15 12.97
CA PHE A 419 27.33 9.12 13.66
C PHE A 419 26.35 8.45 14.65
N TRP A 420 25.86 7.25 14.35
CA TRP A 420 24.95 6.49 15.21
C TRP A 420 25.56 6.01 16.53
N ARG A 421 26.87 6.17 16.73
CA ARG A 421 27.55 5.95 18.02
C ARG A 421 27.73 7.22 18.83
N ASN A 422 27.39 8.38 18.27
CA ASN A 422 27.49 9.67 18.93
C ASN A 422 26.19 9.94 19.72
N PRO A 423 26.22 9.96 21.07
CA PRO A 423 25.02 10.22 21.86
C PRO A 423 24.44 11.63 21.63
N TRP A 424 25.29 12.62 21.30
CA TRP A 424 24.83 13.96 20.95
C TRP A 424 24.09 13.99 19.62
N PHE A 425 24.50 13.16 18.66
CA PHE A 425 23.75 12.98 17.42
C PHE A 425 22.40 12.31 17.71
N GLY A 426 22.33 11.39 18.67
CA GLY A 426 21.06 10.81 19.14
C GLY A 426 20.05 11.88 19.57
N VAL A 427 20.49 12.90 20.33
CA VAL A 427 19.61 14.02 20.73
C VAL A 427 19.18 14.87 19.53
N TRP A 428 20.08 15.10 18.57
CA TRP A 428 19.76 15.80 17.33
C TRP A 428 18.72 15.05 16.50
N GLU A 429 18.85 13.73 16.37
CA GLU A 429 17.93 12.88 15.62
C GLU A 429 16.53 12.84 16.25
N GLN A 430 16.43 12.84 17.58
CA GLN A 430 15.15 12.99 18.29
C GLN A 430 14.46 14.31 17.93
N PHE A 431 15.23 15.40 17.85
CA PHE A 431 14.68 16.70 17.45
C PHE A 431 14.24 16.73 15.97
N ARG A 432 15.00 16.10 15.06
CA ARG A 432 14.57 15.95 13.66
C ARG A 432 13.23 15.22 13.54
N ARG A 433 13.03 14.15 14.31
CA ARG A 433 11.75 13.44 14.40
C ARG A 433 10.64 14.29 15.02
N HIS A 434 10.95 15.08 16.04
CA HIS A 434 10.04 16.06 16.63
C HIS A 434 9.53 17.09 15.60
N LEU A 435 10.39 17.57 14.69
CA LEU A 435 9.99 18.52 13.65
C LEU A 435 8.98 17.91 12.66
N VAL A 436 9.24 16.68 12.20
CA VAL A 436 8.32 15.95 11.31
C VAL A 436 6.98 15.69 12.02
N HIS A 437 7.03 15.25 13.28
CA HIS A 437 5.82 15.05 14.08
C HIS A 437 4.99 16.33 14.21
N ARG A 438 5.63 17.43 14.59
CA ARG A 438 4.98 18.74 14.71
C ARG A 438 4.37 19.19 13.38
N HIS A 439 5.03 18.92 12.26
CA HIS A 439 4.52 19.30 10.94
C HIS A 439 3.22 18.55 10.61
N HIS A 440 3.18 17.23 10.83
CA HIS A 440 1.96 16.44 10.69
C HIS A 440 0.84 16.93 11.62
N ASP A 441 1.18 17.24 12.88
CA ASP A 441 0.20 17.70 13.87
C ASP A 441 -0.41 19.06 13.48
N ASP A 442 0.43 20.03 13.13
CA ASP A 442 0.03 21.36 12.66
C ASP A 442 -0.92 21.25 11.45
N MET A 443 -0.56 20.47 10.43
CA MET A 443 -1.39 20.32 9.22
C MET A 443 -2.74 19.66 9.53
N SER A 444 -2.72 18.58 10.32
CA SER A 444 -3.96 17.87 10.70
C SER A 444 -4.90 18.78 11.48
N GLN A 445 -4.37 19.59 12.40
CA GLN A 445 -5.13 20.57 13.16
C GLN A 445 -5.73 21.62 12.23
N TRP A 446 -4.96 22.18 11.29
CA TRP A 446 -5.46 23.22 10.38
C TRP A 446 -6.60 22.71 9.49
N VAL A 447 -6.52 21.46 9.04
CA VAL A 447 -7.57 20.80 8.23
C VAL A 447 -8.82 20.52 9.08
N ALA A 448 -8.65 20.09 10.33
CA ALA A 448 -9.77 19.94 11.27
C ALA A 448 -10.44 21.30 11.57
N GLU A 449 -9.66 22.36 11.79
CA GLU A 449 -10.13 23.74 11.97
C GLU A 449 -10.92 24.26 10.76
N ALA A 450 -10.62 23.75 9.55
CA ALA A 450 -11.34 24.07 8.32
C ALA A 450 -12.67 23.30 8.15
N GLY A 451 -13.01 22.39 9.09
CA GLY A 451 -14.30 21.71 9.14
C GLY A 451 -14.29 20.27 8.66
N ILE A 452 -13.12 19.65 8.45
CA ILE A 452 -13.02 18.22 8.16
C ILE A 452 -13.05 17.43 9.47
N ASP A 453 -13.81 16.33 9.48
CA ASP A 453 -13.84 15.39 10.61
C ASP A 453 -12.45 14.76 10.80
N PRO A 454 -11.83 14.81 12.01
CA PRO A 454 -10.53 14.19 12.27
C PRO A 454 -10.46 12.71 11.87
N SER A 455 -11.57 11.97 11.91
CA SER A 455 -11.62 10.56 11.47
C SER A 455 -11.38 10.36 9.96
N LYS A 456 -11.33 11.46 9.21
CA LYS A 456 -11.14 11.52 7.75
C LYS A 456 -9.82 12.19 7.36
N ILE A 457 -8.96 12.52 8.31
CA ILE A 457 -7.65 13.16 8.07
C ILE A 457 -6.56 12.10 8.28
N PHE A 458 -5.68 11.94 7.29
CA PHE A 458 -4.59 10.97 7.32
C PHE A 458 -3.26 11.66 7.00
N THR A 459 -2.18 11.23 7.62
CA THR A 459 -0.82 11.56 7.15
C THR A 459 -0.45 10.71 5.94
N SER A 460 0.73 10.90 5.36
CA SER A 460 1.22 10.09 4.23
C SER A 460 2.71 9.81 4.38
N GLN A 461 3.10 8.92 5.31
CA GLN A 461 4.52 8.69 5.62
C GLN A 461 5.08 7.41 5.00
N GLY A 462 6.23 7.52 4.32
CA GLY A 462 7.02 6.37 3.86
C GLY A 462 7.60 5.52 4.98
N PHE A 463 7.26 4.22 4.98
CA PHE A 463 7.88 3.21 5.85
C PHE A 463 8.60 2.16 5.01
N MET A 464 9.69 2.56 4.36
CA MET A 464 10.43 1.68 3.45
C MET A 464 11.26 0.66 4.22
N ALA A 465 11.39 -0.55 3.64
CA ALA A 465 12.17 -1.61 4.22
C ALA A 465 13.65 -1.20 4.33
N PRO A 466 14.25 -1.21 5.54
CA PRO A 466 15.68 -0.95 5.68
C PRO A 466 16.51 -1.96 4.86
N GLN A 467 17.58 -1.46 4.23
CA GLN A 467 18.40 -2.24 3.30
C GLN A 467 19.63 -2.86 3.97
N GLY A 468 20.03 -4.06 3.54
CA GLY A 468 21.27 -4.70 3.96
C GLY A 468 21.37 -4.91 5.48
N LYS A 469 22.33 -4.22 6.12
CA LYS A 469 22.57 -4.28 7.58
C LYS A 469 22.01 -3.06 8.33
N ALA A 470 21.10 -2.32 7.70
CA ALA A 470 20.46 -1.18 8.33
C ALA A 470 19.64 -1.61 9.55
N ASP A 471 19.60 -0.76 10.57
CA ASP A 471 18.79 -0.98 11.77
C ASP A 471 17.27 -0.92 11.43
N PRO A 472 16.40 -1.52 12.24
CA PRO A 472 14.94 -1.37 12.10
C PRO A 472 14.47 0.10 12.14
N LEU A 473 13.37 0.40 11.46
CA LEU A 473 12.72 1.72 11.47
C LEU A 473 12.42 2.19 12.90
N PRO A 474 12.63 3.48 13.23
CA PRO A 474 12.29 4.03 14.53
C PRO A 474 10.77 4.00 14.78
N ILE A 475 10.36 3.46 15.93
CA ILE A 475 8.96 3.43 16.36
C ILE A 475 8.60 4.75 17.04
N PHE A 476 9.45 5.25 17.93
CA PHE A 476 9.19 6.44 18.74
C PHE A 476 10.01 7.65 18.26
N VAL A 477 9.54 8.86 18.57
CA VAL A 477 10.31 10.10 18.41
C VAL A 477 11.62 10.00 19.22
N GLU A 478 11.58 9.33 20.36
CA GLU A 478 12.74 9.13 21.23
C GLU A 478 13.58 7.87 20.93
N SER A 479 13.19 7.03 19.96
CA SER A 479 13.93 5.81 19.60
C SER A 479 15.43 6.06 19.40
N PRO A 480 16.31 5.08 19.70
CA PRO A 480 17.74 5.22 19.47
C PRO A 480 18.08 5.59 18.01
N VAL A 481 19.19 6.30 17.83
CA VAL A 481 19.71 6.63 16.49
C VAL A 481 19.96 5.36 15.67
N LYS A 482 19.64 5.44 14.38
CA LYS A 482 19.83 4.37 13.41
C LYS A 482 21.13 4.54 12.65
N ASN A 483 21.67 3.44 12.14
CA ASN A 483 22.89 3.44 11.32
C ASN A 483 22.70 3.95 9.87
N TYR A 484 21.59 4.64 9.59
CA TYR A 484 21.26 5.33 8.33
C TYR A 484 20.48 6.62 8.65
N ASP A 485 20.36 7.53 7.68
CA ASP A 485 19.52 8.72 7.85
C ASP A 485 18.04 8.33 7.80
N THR A 486 17.33 8.52 8.91
CA THR A 486 15.89 8.23 8.97
C THR A 486 15.03 9.37 8.45
N ALA A 487 15.63 10.50 8.04
CA ALA A 487 14.92 11.66 7.52
C ALA A 487 13.93 12.30 8.52
N GLY A 488 14.10 12.04 9.82
CA GLY A 488 13.14 12.47 10.85
C GLY A 488 11.86 11.62 10.90
N VAL A 489 11.83 10.44 10.27
CA VAL A 489 10.67 9.54 10.30
C VAL A 489 10.59 8.78 11.62
N SER A 490 9.39 8.57 12.14
CA SER A 490 9.06 7.51 13.12
C SER A 490 7.58 7.15 13.04
N ILE A 491 7.19 5.98 13.57
CA ILE A 491 5.77 5.57 13.60
C ILE A 491 4.95 6.53 14.46
N GLU A 492 5.41 6.83 15.68
CA GLU A 492 4.81 7.81 16.59
C GLU A 492 4.75 9.20 15.93
N GLY A 493 5.85 9.65 15.32
CA GLY A 493 5.90 10.94 14.66
C GLY A 493 4.90 11.09 13.51
N ALA A 494 4.56 9.99 12.83
CA ALA A 494 3.59 10.00 11.74
C ALA A 494 2.12 10.00 12.19
N LYS A 495 1.83 9.80 13.49
CA LYS A 495 0.47 9.81 14.04
C LYS A 495 0.15 11.20 14.62
N PRO A 496 -0.69 12.01 13.97
CA PRO A 496 -1.09 13.31 14.50
C PRO A 496 -2.18 13.17 15.57
N SER A 497 -2.37 14.24 16.35
CA SER A 497 -3.43 14.33 17.37
C SER A 497 -4.82 14.56 16.77
N HIS A 498 -4.91 15.24 15.63
CA HIS A 498 -6.17 15.57 14.94
C HIS A 498 -6.33 14.78 13.63
N GLY A 499 -6.05 13.49 13.66
CA GLY A 499 -6.16 12.65 12.48
C GLY A 499 -5.67 11.24 12.74
N HIS A 500 -5.43 10.51 11.66
CA HIS A 500 -4.94 9.15 11.65
C HIS A 500 -3.59 9.03 10.97
N LEU A 501 -2.85 7.99 11.34
CA LEU A 501 -1.62 7.64 10.63
C LEU A 501 -2.00 7.18 9.22
N GLY A 502 -1.33 7.72 8.20
CA GLY A 502 -1.37 7.16 6.86
C GLY A 502 0.01 6.76 6.37
N ALA A 503 0.08 5.62 5.70
CA ALA A 503 1.33 4.96 5.33
C ALA A 503 1.51 4.85 3.81
N ILE A 504 2.75 5.04 3.37
CA ILE A 504 3.24 4.76 2.02
C ILE A 504 4.06 3.47 2.10
N LEU A 505 3.62 2.43 1.39
CA LEU A 505 4.14 1.06 1.53
C LEU A 505 4.46 0.44 0.18
N TYR A 506 5.70 -0.02 0.03
CA TYR A 506 6.20 -0.72 -1.15
C TYR A 506 6.87 -2.05 -0.78
N GLY A 507 6.87 -3.00 -1.71
CA GLY A 507 7.63 -4.25 -1.62
C GLY A 507 7.47 -5.00 -0.30
N ARG A 508 8.56 -5.16 0.45
CA ARG A 508 8.56 -5.89 1.74
C ARG A 508 7.72 -5.21 2.82
N SER A 509 7.65 -3.88 2.83
CA SER A 509 6.80 -3.15 3.79
C SER A 509 5.32 -3.35 3.52
N ALA A 510 4.92 -3.35 2.24
CA ALA A 510 3.55 -3.64 1.83
C ALA A 510 3.13 -5.07 2.22
N ARG A 511 4.06 -6.02 2.13
CA ARG A 511 3.89 -7.42 2.56
C ARG A 511 3.94 -7.62 4.08
N ASN A 512 4.12 -6.55 4.86
CA ASN A 512 4.31 -6.61 6.32
C ASN A 512 5.51 -7.51 6.74
N ASP A 513 6.52 -7.61 5.87
CA ASP A 513 7.73 -8.44 6.03
C ASP A 513 8.97 -7.56 6.30
N ILE A 514 8.91 -6.75 7.35
CA ILE A 514 10.05 -5.98 7.82
C ILE A 514 10.24 -6.14 9.32
N ALA A 515 11.48 -6.06 9.79
CA ALA A 515 11.79 -6.07 11.20
C ALA A 515 11.54 -4.70 11.83
N MET A 516 10.91 -4.69 13.00
CA MET A 516 10.68 -3.49 13.82
C MET A 516 11.51 -3.55 15.12
N GLU A 517 11.73 -2.40 15.77
CA GLU A 517 12.56 -2.31 17.00
C GLU A 517 12.05 -3.18 18.15
N ASN A 518 10.74 -3.40 18.20
CA ASN A 518 10.05 -4.19 19.21
C ASN A 518 9.95 -5.68 18.85
N GLY A 519 10.52 -6.10 17.71
CA GLY A 519 10.44 -7.48 17.22
C GLY A 519 9.06 -7.89 16.65
N ARG A 520 8.10 -6.97 16.57
CA ARG A 520 6.75 -7.21 16.01
C ARG A 520 6.70 -6.87 14.52
N THR A 521 5.55 -7.13 13.91
CA THR A 521 5.29 -6.74 12.52
C THR A 521 5.08 -5.22 12.40
N LEU A 522 5.25 -4.67 11.20
CA LEU A 522 4.97 -3.25 10.92
C LEU A 522 3.51 -2.91 11.23
N PHE A 523 2.56 -3.71 10.72
CA PHE A 523 1.13 -3.44 10.90
C PHE A 523 0.70 -3.63 12.35
N GLY A 524 1.27 -4.62 13.05
CA GLY A 524 1.05 -4.81 14.48
C GLY A 524 1.55 -3.63 15.31
N THR A 525 2.69 -3.05 14.93
CA THR A 525 3.24 -1.86 15.55
C THR A 525 2.40 -0.62 15.28
N ILE A 526 1.98 -0.38 14.02
CA ILE A 526 1.10 0.74 13.67
C ILE A 526 -0.23 0.67 14.45
N GLN A 527 -0.83 -0.52 14.52
CA GLN A 527 -2.11 -0.73 15.21
C GLN A 527 -2.06 -0.50 16.73
N ASP A 528 -0.88 -0.45 17.34
CA ASP A 528 -0.76 -0.02 18.74
C ASP A 528 -0.94 1.49 18.91
N PHE A 529 -0.62 2.28 17.87
CA PHE A 529 -0.81 3.73 17.85
C PHE A 529 -2.17 4.12 17.26
N ASP A 530 -2.64 3.38 16.26
CA ASP A 530 -3.84 3.73 15.51
C ASP A 530 -4.51 2.50 14.87
N LEU A 531 -5.64 2.06 15.45
CA LEU A 531 -6.46 1.00 14.87
C LEU A 531 -7.26 1.45 13.64
N ASP A 532 -7.29 2.75 13.35
CA ASP A 532 -8.10 3.35 12.28
C ASP A 532 -7.24 4.05 11.20
N TRP A 533 -6.00 3.59 11.07
CA TRP A 533 -5.02 4.07 10.08
C TRP A 533 -5.42 3.82 8.61
N GLY A 534 -4.68 4.43 7.69
CA GLY A 534 -4.86 4.27 6.23
C GLY A 534 -3.56 3.98 5.48
N ILE A 535 -3.67 3.47 4.25
CA ILE A 535 -2.52 3.26 3.37
C ILE A 535 -2.68 4.22 2.18
N SER A 536 -2.05 5.39 2.30
CA SER A 536 -2.10 6.52 1.35
C SER A 536 -1.39 6.22 0.04
N GLU A 537 -0.48 5.25 0.03
CA GLU A 537 0.16 4.76 -1.17
C GLU A 537 0.61 3.31 -1.01
N TYR A 538 0.43 2.49 -2.06
CA TYR A 538 0.63 1.05 -1.98
C TYR A 538 1.17 0.45 -3.27
N SER A 539 2.13 -0.46 -3.14
CA SER A 539 2.45 -1.46 -4.16
C SER A 539 3.06 -2.71 -3.52
N ALA A 540 2.61 -3.88 -3.96
CA ALA A 540 3.24 -5.15 -3.57
C ALA A 540 4.63 -5.32 -4.20
N SER A 541 4.88 -4.64 -5.33
CA SER A 541 6.14 -4.69 -6.06
C SER A 541 7.21 -3.86 -5.34
N ASP A 542 8.47 -4.27 -5.47
CA ASP A 542 9.60 -3.54 -4.92
C ASP A 542 10.02 -2.42 -5.87
N PHE A 543 10.07 -1.18 -5.39
CA PHE A 543 10.49 -0.03 -6.20
C PHE A 543 11.97 -0.12 -6.61
N LEU A 544 12.78 -0.92 -5.92
CA LEU A 544 14.17 -1.21 -6.29
C LEU A 544 14.28 -2.18 -7.48
N GLU A 545 13.20 -2.90 -7.81
CA GLU A 545 13.09 -3.77 -8.99
C GLU A 545 11.98 -3.24 -9.94
N PRO A 546 12.17 -2.04 -10.53
CA PRO A 546 11.08 -1.30 -11.19
C PRO A 546 10.56 -1.96 -12.46
N THR A 547 11.20 -3.01 -12.97
CA THR A 547 10.74 -3.71 -14.19
C THR A 547 9.96 -4.98 -13.89
N LYS A 548 9.78 -5.34 -12.61
CA LYS A 548 9.25 -6.64 -12.21
C LYS A 548 8.08 -6.49 -11.23
N LEU A 549 6.98 -7.17 -11.55
CA LEU A 549 5.81 -7.25 -10.69
C LEU A 549 6.01 -8.28 -9.57
N ALA A 550 5.39 -8.02 -8.43
CA ALA A 550 5.16 -9.06 -7.44
C ALA A 550 4.25 -10.15 -8.01
N GLY A 551 4.57 -11.42 -7.76
CA GLY A 551 3.71 -12.53 -8.14
C GLY A 551 2.39 -12.54 -7.37
N TYR A 552 1.44 -13.36 -7.83
CA TYR A 552 0.12 -13.47 -7.18
C TYR A 552 0.22 -13.93 -5.71
N GLY A 553 1.10 -14.88 -5.37
CA GLY A 553 1.25 -15.34 -3.98
C GLY A 553 1.73 -14.25 -3.01
N ASP A 554 2.70 -13.43 -3.43
CA ASP A 554 3.16 -12.27 -2.67
C ASP A 554 2.06 -11.20 -2.54
N SER A 555 1.38 -10.92 -3.66
CA SER A 555 0.26 -9.98 -3.71
C SER A 555 -0.91 -10.42 -2.83
N TYR A 556 -1.20 -11.72 -2.82
CA TYR A 556 -2.22 -12.35 -2.00
C TYR A 556 -1.93 -12.18 -0.51
N LEU A 557 -0.72 -12.52 -0.07
CA LEU A 557 -0.32 -12.35 1.34
C LEU A 557 -0.33 -10.89 1.75
N SER A 558 0.14 -9.99 0.87
CA SER A 558 0.07 -8.55 1.10
C SER A 558 -1.38 -8.07 1.31
N MET A 559 -2.30 -8.45 0.42
CA MET A 559 -3.72 -8.11 0.54
C MET A 559 -4.37 -8.71 1.78
N LEU A 560 -4.06 -9.97 2.12
CA LEU A 560 -4.52 -10.60 3.35
C LEU A 560 -4.13 -9.76 4.58
N GLN A 561 -2.88 -9.30 4.65
CA GLN A 561 -2.40 -8.46 5.75
C GLN A 561 -3.14 -7.11 5.78
N VAL A 562 -3.34 -6.47 4.63
CA VAL A 562 -4.07 -5.19 4.53
C VAL A 562 -5.53 -5.33 5.00
N PHE A 563 -6.25 -6.35 4.55
CA PHE A 563 -7.64 -6.57 4.96
C PHE A 563 -7.77 -6.97 6.44
N ASN A 564 -6.73 -7.55 7.03
CA ASN A 564 -6.71 -7.95 8.43
C ASN A 564 -6.05 -6.91 9.37
N SER A 565 -5.66 -5.73 8.88
CA SER A 565 -4.95 -4.71 9.69
C SER A 565 -5.82 -3.54 10.16
N ASN A 566 -7.13 -3.61 9.95
CA ASN A 566 -8.06 -2.49 10.18
C ASN A 566 -7.77 -1.25 9.31
N ALA A 567 -6.96 -1.32 8.24
CA ALA A 567 -6.78 -0.15 7.38
C ALA A 567 -8.14 0.34 6.81
N ARG A 568 -8.42 1.64 6.88
CA ARG A 568 -9.68 2.25 6.33
C ARG A 568 -9.74 2.21 4.81
N PHE A 569 -8.57 2.30 4.19
CA PHE A 569 -8.42 2.24 2.75
C PHE A 569 -7.01 1.81 2.36
N VAL A 570 -6.88 1.38 1.11
CA VAL A 570 -5.59 1.21 0.44
C VAL A 570 -5.60 1.95 -0.90
N SER A 571 -4.53 2.68 -1.18
CA SER A 571 -4.39 3.50 -2.39
C SER A 571 -3.22 3.05 -3.26
N PRO A 572 -3.42 2.13 -4.21
CA PRO A 572 -2.37 1.76 -5.16
C PRO A 572 -2.07 2.86 -6.19
N MET A 573 -0.81 2.93 -6.63
CA MET A 573 -0.36 3.77 -7.75
C MET A 573 -0.47 3.01 -9.07
N ALA A 574 -0.79 3.62 -10.22
CA ALA A 574 -1.82 4.62 -10.45
C ALA A 574 -2.70 4.11 -11.62
N TRP A 575 -3.94 4.57 -11.72
CA TRP A 575 -4.88 4.17 -12.77
C TRP A 575 -4.35 4.45 -14.18
N ASN A 576 -3.74 5.62 -14.34
CA ASN A 576 -3.07 6.12 -15.54
C ASN A 576 -1.55 5.80 -15.55
N GLY A 577 -1.08 4.95 -14.62
CA GLY A 577 0.31 4.50 -14.56
C GLY A 577 0.62 3.39 -15.55
N SER A 578 1.73 2.68 -15.31
CA SER A 578 2.10 1.53 -16.16
C SER A 578 1.01 0.47 -16.13
N ASN A 579 0.75 -0.19 -17.26
CA ASN A 579 -0.19 -1.30 -17.29
C ASN A 579 0.57 -2.63 -17.13
N GLY A 580 0.10 -3.53 -16.27
CA GLY A 580 0.74 -4.82 -15.99
C GLY A 580 0.95 -5.69 -17.22
N ILE A 581 0.16 -5.52 -18.29
CA ILE A 581 0.34 -6.24 -19.56
C ILE A 581 1.66 -5.91 -20.28
N TYR A 582 2.33 -4.82 -19.91
CA TYR A 582 3.59 -4.37 -20.50
C TYR A 582 4.81 -4.74 -19.65
N GLU A 583 4.67 -5.64 -18.66
CA GLU A 583 5.80 -6.10 -17.85
C GLU A 583 6.98 -6.55 -18.72
N GLY A 584 8.18 -6.11 -18.36
CA GLY A 584 9.42 -6.40 -19.10
C GLY A 584 9.64 -5.58 -20.39
N GLN A 585 8.68 -4.77 -20.82
CA GLN A 585 8.85 -3.89 -21.99
C GLN A 585 9.58 -2.57 -21.62
N PRO A 586 10.28 -1.93 -22.57
CA PRO A 586 10.91 -0.63 -22.34
C PRO A 586 9.89 0.42 -21.86
N GLY A 587 10.20 1.13 -20.78
CA GLY A 587 9.35 2.16 -20.20
C GLY A 587 8.32 1.67 -19.17
N PHE A 588 8.22 0.36 -18.93
CA PHE A 588 7.38 -0.19 -17.87
C PHE A 588 7.96 0.10 -16.47
N SER A 589 7.09 0.49 -15.54
CA SER A 589 7.39 0.65 -14.11
C SER A 589 6.41 -0.14 -13.24
N SER A 590 6.90 -1.11 -12.49
CA SER A 590 6.13 -2.04 -11.68
C SER A 590 5.45 -1.38 -10.47
N PHE A 591 6.06 -0.34 -9.93
CA PHE A 591 5.59 0.33 -8.71
C PHE A 591 4.53 1.41 -8.99
N THR A 592 4.35 1.81 -10.26
CA THR A 592 3.21 2.65 -10.69
C THR A 592 2.12 1.84 -11.39
N SER A 593 2.22 0.51 -11.37
CA SER A 593 1.31 -0.39 -12.07
C SER A 593 0.26 -0.94 -11.13
N TRP A 594 -1.01 -0.76 -11.50
CA TRP A 594 -2.14 -1.37 -10.82
C TRP A 594 -2.98 -2.22 -11.78
N ARG A 595 -3.42 -1.65 -12.91
CA ARG A 595 -4.24 -2.37 -13.89
C ARG A 595 -3.53 -3.61 -14.41
N ASN A 596 -4.28 -4.71 -14.48
CA ASN A 596 -3.85 -6.01 -14.97
C ASN A 596 -2.64 -6.59 -14.22
N THR A 597 -2.46 -6.23 -12.95
CA THR A 597 -1.40 -6.79 -12.10
C THR A 597 -1.91 -7.95 -11.24
N PRO A 598 -1.02 -8.81 -10.73
CA PRO A 598 -1.37 -9.79 -9.70
C PRO A 598 -1.92 -9.14 -8.41
N ALA A 599 -1.53 -7.90 -8.10
CA ALA A 599 -2.04 -7.15 -6.95
C ALA A 599 -3.50 -6.73 -7.12
N GLU A 600 -3.88 -6.22 -8.29
CA GLU A 600 -5.29 -5.92 -8.59
C GLU A 600 -6.14 -7.20 -8.55
N MET A 601 -5.62 -8.30 -9.10
CA MET A 601 -6.30 -9.59 -9.07
C MET A 601 -6.57 -10.05 -7.62
N ALA A 602 -5.54 -10.07 -6.78
CA ALA A 602 -5.67 -10.44 -5.38
C ALA A 602 -6.69 -9.54 -4.64
N PHE A 603 -6.68 -8.23 -4.91
CA PHE A 603 -7.66 -7.32 -4.33
C PHE A 603 -9.10 -7.67 -4.72
N LYS A 604 -9.35 -7.90 -6.02
CA LYS A 604 -10.68 -8.28 -6.53
C LYS A 604 -11.17 -9.59 -5.90
N ASP A 605 -10.29 -10.56 -5.69
CA ASP A 605 -10.64 -11.83 -5.06
C ASP A 605 -11.04 -11.64 -3.59
N PHE A 606 -10.29 -10.82 -2.84
CA PHE A 606 -10.67 -10.46 -1.47
C PHE A 606 -11.95 -9.61 -1.40
N ALA A 607 -12.18 -8.72 -2.35
CA ALA A 607 -13.41 -7.92 -2.41
C ALA A 607 -14.66 -8.81 -2.50
N LEU A 608 -14.60 -9.89 -3.30
CA LEU A 608 -15.66 -10.89 -3.36
C LEU A 608 -15.72 -11.74 -2.09
N ALA A 609 -14.58 -12.27 -1.63
CA ALA A 609 -14.51 -13.12 -0.45
C ALA A 609 -14.99 -12.42 0.83
N ARG A 610 -14.90 -11.09 0.90
CA ARG A 610 -15.30 -10.27 2.05
C ARG A 610 -16.61 -9.52 1.85
N ALA A 611 -17.33 -9.74 0.75
CA ALA A 611 -18.55 -8.99 0.45
C ALA A 611 -19.58 -9.09 1.61
N GLY A 612 -19.86 -7.95 2.25
CA GLY A 612 -20.77 -7.81 3.38
C GLY A 612 -20.13 -7.87 4.77
N LEU A 613 -18.85 -8.27 4.87
CA LEU A 613 -18.10 -8.22 6.13
C LEU A 613 -17.60 -6.79 6.42
N PRO A 614 -17.61 -6.33 7.68
CA PRO A 614 -17.08 -5.02 8.04
C PRO A 614 -15.55 -4.99 7.85
N ARG A 615 -14.97 -3.81 7.63
CA ARG A 615 -13.51 -3.59 7.57
C ARG A 615 -12.79 -4.23 8.76
N SER A 616 -13.31 -4.04 9.97
CA SER A 616 -12.71 -4.55 11.21
C SER A 616 -12.76 -6.08 11.37
N ALA A 617 -13.48 -6.81 10.52
CA ALA A 617 -13.43 -8.27 10.52
C ALA A 617 -12.07 -8.80 10.02
N LYS A 618 -11.60 -9.89 10.62
CA LYS A 618 -10.41 -10.63 10.21
C LYS A 618 -10.86 -11.90 9.48
N LEU A 619 -10.39 -12.12 8.26
CA LEU A 619 -10.73 -13.31 7.47
C LEU A 619 -9.44 -14.00 7.03
N TRP A 620 -9.38 -15.31 7.25
CA TRP A 620 -8.38 -16.23 6.73
C TRP A 620 -9.09 -17.27 5.87
N PRO A 621 -9.10 -17.13 4.54
CA PRO A 621 -9.78 -18.05 3.63
C PRO A 621 -8.90 -19.25 3.21
N PHE A 622 -7.67 -19.34 3.74
CA PHE A 622 -6.70 -20.41 3.48
C PHE A 622 -6.42 -20.65 1.99
N GLY A 623 -6.15 -19.57 1.28
CA GLY A 623 -5.77 -19.56 -0.14
C GLY A 623 -6.95 -19.32 -1.08
N LEU A 624 -6.94 -18.17 -1.75
CA LEU A 624 -7.77 -17.88 -2.92
C LEU A 624 -6.98 -18.23 -4.19
N ARG A 625 -7.63 -18.82 -5.20
CA ARG A 625 -7.02 -19.33 -6.44
C ARG A 625 -5.84 -20.28 -6.23
N SER A 626 -4.65 -19.89 -6.68
CA SER A 626 -3.42 -20.67 -6.66
C SER A 626 -2.60 -20.45 -5.39
N ALA A 627 -3.03 -19.54 -4.50
CA ALA A 627 -2.34 -19.32 -3.24
C ALA A 627 -2.46 -20.56 -2.34
N VAL A 628 -1.31 -21.01 -1.82
CA VAL A 628 -1.20 -22.14 -0.90
C VAL A 628 -0.30 -21.71 0.26
N GLY A 629 -0.78 -21.89 1.49
CA GLY A 629 0.00 -21.56 2.67
C GLY A 629 -0.84 -21.56 3.94
N SER A 630 -0.20 -21.41 5.09
CA SER A 630 -0.88 -21.32 6.38
C SER A 630 -1.34 -19.90 6.73
N GLU A 631 -1.12 -18.91 5.85
CA GLU A 631 -1.54 -17.51 6.07
C GLU A 631 -0.99 -16.89 7.36
N GLY A 632 0.18 -17.37 7.80
CA GLY A 632 0.84 -16.94 9.03
C GLY A 632 0.36 -17.64 10.29
N TRP A 633 -0.61 -18.55 10.21
CA TRP A 633 -0.96 -19.43 11.33
C TRP A 633 0.21 -20.35 11.67
N GLN A 634 0.45 -20.52 12.96
CA GLN A 634 1.56 -21.30 13.50
C GLN A 634 1.05 -22.44 14.39
N LEU A 635 1.87 -23.48 14.56
CA LEU A 635 1.60 -24.56 15.51
C LEU A 635 2.33 -24.37 16.83
N LEU A 636 1.69 -24.84 17.90
CA LEU A 636 2.30 -25.00 19.21
C LEU A 636 2.44 -26.50 19.53
N ALA A 637 3.66 -27.03 19.32
CA ALA A 637 4.21 -28.38 19.62
C ALA A 637 3.42 -29.65 19.17
N ASP A 638 4.19 -30.69 18.78
CA ASP A 638 3.80 -32.10 18.51
C ASP A 638 2.63 -32.37 17.53
N THR A 639 2.37 -31.46 16.60
CA THR A 639 1.23 -31.50 15.66
C THR A 639 1.72 -31.21 14.22
N GLN A 640 0.87 -31.45 13.20
CA GLN A 640 1.21 -31.13 11.81
C GLN A 640 0.24 -30.08 11.24
N LEU A 641 0.79 -29.11 10.51
CA LEU A 641 0.06 -28.05 9.84
C LEU A 641 0.46 -28.05 8.39
N LYS A 642 -0.54 -28.11 7.52
CA LYS A 642 -0.31 -28.03 6.09
C LYS A 642 -1.35 -27.08 5.50
N GLY A 643 -0.86 -25.98 4.94
CA GLY A 643 -1.67 -25.14 4.08
C GLY A 643 -1.87 -25.84 2.73
N GLU A 644 -3.11 -25.89 2.28
CA GLU A 644 -3.54 -26.35 0.96
C GLU A 644 -4.38 -25.24 0.31
N ARG A 645 -4.78 -25.40 -0.95
CA ARG A 645 -5.72 -24.47 -1.59
C ARG A 645 -7.08 -24.59 -0.90
N ARG A 646 -7.57 -23.49 -0.33
CA ARG A 646 -8.85 -23.37 0.38
C ARG A 646 -8.96 -24.23 1.64
N ALA A 647 -7.83 -24.67 2.19
CA ALA A 647 -7.85 -25.51 3.36
C ALA A 647 -6.60 -25.36 4.22
N LEU A 648 -6.80 -25.29 5.53
CA LEU A 648 -5.75 -25.47 6.52
C LEU A 648 -5.95 -26.83 7.20
N TRP A 649 -5.00 -27.73 6.97
CA TRP A 649 -5.02 -29.08 7.53
C TRP A 649 -4.22 -29.13 8.83
N VAL A 650 -4.85 -29.68 9.87
CA VAL A 650 -4.32 -29.68 11.24
C VAL A 650 -4.44 -31.09 11.81
N SER A 651 -3.30 -31.72 12.09
CA SER A 651 -3.25 -33.03 12.73
C SER A 651 -3.06 -32.92 14.23
N PRO A 652 -3.97 -33.49 15.03
CA PRO A 652 -3.77 -33.64 16.47
C PRO A 652 -2.58 -34.53 16.81
N ASN A 653 -1.99 -34.33 17.99
CA ASN A 653 -0.96 -35.21 18.54
C ASN A 653 -1.56 -36.56 19.01
N GLU A 654 -0.73 -37.45 19.55
CA GLU A 654 -1.17 -38.77 20.06
C GLU A 654 -2.24 -38.71 21.16
N LYS A 655 -2.40 -37.56 21.82
CA LYS A 655 -3.44 -37.31 22.84
C LYS A 655 -4.71 -36.68 22.24
N GLY A 656 -4.77 -36.51 20.92
CA GLY A 656 -5.88 -35.88 20.21
C GLY A 656 -5.90 -34.36 20.35
N VAL A 657 -4.78 -33.70 20.72
CA VAL A 657 -4.74 -32.23 20.87
C VAL A 657 -4.03 -31.58 19.69
N ALA A 658 -4.64 -30.55 19.10
CA ALA A 658 -3.98 -29.62 18.18
C ALA A 658 -4.11 -28.18 18.67
N THR A 659 -3.04 -27.39 18.60
CA THR A 659 -3.07 -25.97 19.01
C THR A 659 -2.53 -25.08 17.90
N LEU A 660 -3.39 -24.20 17.40
CA LEU A 660 -3.08 -23.18 16.41
C LEU A 660 -2.89 -21.82 17.09
N LEU A 661 -1.92 -21.05 16.62
CA LEU A 661 -1.75 -19.64 16.96
C LEU A 661 -1.98 -18.79 15.72
N SER A 662 -2.88 -17.80 15.81
CA SER A 662 -3.16 -16.89 14.71
C SER A 662 -1.95 -15.99 14.40
N PRO A 663 -1.90 -15.37 13.21
CA PRO A 663 -1.10 -14.16 13.00
C PRO A 663 -1.43 -13.09 14.03
N GLU A 664 -0.56 -12.08 14.12
CA GLU A 664 -0.78 -10.92 14.97
C GLU A 664 -2.05 -10.15 14.53
N ILE A 665 -2.87 -9.77 15.50
CA ILE A 665 -4.14 -9.05 15.26
C ILE A 665 -4.23 -7.77 16.11
N GLY A 666 -4.73 -6.70 15.49
CA GLY A 666 -5.20 -5.51 16.20
C GLY A 666 -6.70 -5.58 16.42
N LEU A 667 -7.12 -5.54 17.68
CA LEU A 667 -8.52 -5.57 18.10
C LEU A 667 -8.78 -4.48 19.13
N GLU A 668 -10.01 -3.99 19.17
CA GLU A 668 -10.50 -3.15 20.26
C GLU A 668 -10.91 -4.02 21.45
N GLY A 669 -10.36 -3.73 22.62
CA GLY A 669 -10.66 -4.44 23.86
C GLY A 669 -12.08 -4.17 24.35
N GLY A 670 -12.58 -5.03 25.24
CA GLY A 670 -13.92 -4.91 25.84
C GLY A 670 -15.09 -5.17 24.89
N ARG A 671 -14.83 -5.42 23.59
CA ARG A 671 -15.86 -5.74 22.60
C ARG A 671 -16.10 -7.23 22.46
N ARG A 672 -17.35 -7.59 22.16
CA ARG A 672 -17.73 -8.96 21.79
C ARG A 672 -17.42 -9.21 20.33
N HIS A 673 -17.00 -10.42 20.03
CA HIS A 673 -16.67 -10.86 18.69
C HIS A 673 -17.31 -12.21 18.40
N LEU A 674 -17.57 -12.47 17.12
CA LEU A 674 -17.98 -13.76 16.62
C LEU A 674 -16.80 -14.39 15.91
N LEU A 675 -16.35 -15.53 16.43
CA LEU A 675 -15.46 -16.43 15.70
C LEU A 675 -16.33 -17.41 14.90
N VAL A 676 -16.11 -17.48 13.60
CA VAL A 676 -16.74 -18.46 12.71
C VAL A 676 -15.66 -19.32 12.08
N MET A 677 -15.84 -20.63 12.13
CA MET A 677 -14.93 -21.61 11.53
C MET A 677 -15.69 -22.49 10.55
N GLY A 678 -15.27 -22.45 9.28
CA GLY A 678 -15.71 -23.38 8.25
C GLY A 678 -14.85 -24.64 8.25
N PHE A 679 -15.48 -25.79 8.05
CA PHE A 679 -14.79 -27.09 8.03
C PHE A 679 -15.16 -27.89 6.78
N GLU A 680 -14.14 -28.29 6.02
CA GLU A 680 -14.31 -29.34 5.00
C GLU A 680 -14.37 -30.73 5.64
N GLN A 681 -13.66 -30.90 6.75
CA GLN A 681 -13.61 -32.14 7.51
C GLN A 681 -13.39 -31.85 9.00
N VAL A 682 -14.30 -32.32 9.85
CA VAL A 682 -14.17 -32.29 11.31
C VAL A 682 -15.05 -33.38 11.92
N ALA A 683 -14.61 -33.98 13.03
CA ALA A 683 -15.43 -34.91 13.79
C ALA A 683 -16.44 -34.14 14.65
N ALA A 684 -17.66 -34.65 14.83
CA ALA A 684 -18.70 -33.94 15.57
C ALA A 684 -18.38 -33.79 17.06
N GLU A 685 -17.63 -34.76 17.59
CA GLU A 685 -17.08 -34.83 18.94
C GLU A 685 -15.79 -34.00 19.14
N THR A 686 -15.30 -33.32 18.10
CA THR A 686 -14.18 -32.39 18.25
C THR A 686 -14.62 -31.23 19.13
N SER A 687 -13.89 -30.97 20.22
CA SER A 687 -14.10 -29.78 21.05
C SER A 687 -13.10 -28.68 20.72
N VAL A 688 -13.55 -27.43 20.82
CA VAL A 688 -12.73 -26.24 20.56
C VAL A 688 -12.71 -25.33 21.79
N GLU A 689 -11.50 -24.88 22.14
CA GLU A 689 -11.25 -23.85 23.15
C GLU A 689 -10.48 -22.70 22.51
N VAL A 690 -10.82 -21.45 22.88
CA VAL A 690 -10.18 -20.25 22.34
C VAL A 690 -9.58 -19.44 23.47
N ILE A 691 -8.30 -19.11 23.34
CA ILE A 691 -7.50 -18.40 24.33
C ILE A 691 -6.89 -17.17 23.67
N GLY A 692 -6.98 -16.02 24.34
CA GLY A 692 -6.26 -14.81 23.93
C GLY A 692 -4.83 -14.85 24.47
N THR A 693 -3.85 -14.46 23.66
CA THR A 693 -2.44 -14.42 24.06
C THR A 693 -1.83 -13.02 23.93
N ASP A 694 -0.68 -12.81 24.57
CA ASP A 694 0.18 -11.65 24.28
C ASP A 694 0.99 -11.87 22.99
N THR A 695 1.89 -10.92 22.70
CA THR A 695 2.76 -10.90 21.51
C THR A 695 3.74 -12.07 21.44
N ASP A 696 4.05 -12.71 22.56
CA ASP A 696 4.96 -13.85 22.62
C ASP A 696 4.20 -15.19 22.53
N GLY A 697 2.88 -15.14 22.30
CA GLY A 697 2.03 -16.32 22.27
C GLY A 697 1.72 -16.88 23.67
N LYS A 698 2.03 -16.14 24.75
CA LYS A 698 1.74 -16.58 26.11
C LYS A 698 0.26 -16.37 26.42
N GLU A 699 -0.37 -17.42 26.94
CA GLU A 699 -1.78 -17.40 27.32
C GLU A 699 -2.09 -16.28 28.33
N LEU A 700 -3.12 -15.48 28.03
CA LEU A 700 -3.62 -14.44 28.91
C LEU A 700 -4.97 -14.85 29.52
N GLN A 701 -5.92 -15.25 28.69
CA GLN A 701 -7.30 -15.52 29.11
C GLN A 701 -8.02 -16.48 28.17
N VAL A 702 -8.78 -17.40 28.74
CA VAL A 702 -9.77 -18.21 27.99
C VAL A 702 -10.91 -17.28 27.54
N LEU A 703 -11.06 -17.09 26.23
CA LEU A 703 -12.09 -16.29 25.60
C LEU A 703 -13.37 -17.09 25.35
N ALA A 704 -13.21 -18.39 25.10
CA ALA A 704 -14.29 -19.35 25.03
C ALA A 704 -13.82 -20.72 25.54
N SER A 705 -14.55 -21.30 26.49
CA SER A 705 -14.23 -22.60 27.07
C SER A 705 -14.46 -23.76 26.09
N ALA A 706 -13.74 -24.86 26.31
CA ALA A 706 -13.86 -26.09 25.52
C ALA A 706 -15.32 -26.50 25.31
N THR A 707 -15.77 -26.48 24.06
CA THR A 707 -17.14 -26.82 23.66
C THR A 707 -17.13 -27.71 22.43
N ASP A 708 -17.93 -28.78 22.44
CA ASP A 708 -18.07 -29.69 21.31
C ASP A 708 -18.67 -28.96 20.11
N ILE A 709 -18.05 -29.10 18.93
CA ILE A 709 -18.49 -28.44 17.70
C ILE A 709 -19.93 -28.82 17.34
N GLY A 710 -20.33 -30.07 17.59
CA GLY A 710 -21.72 -30.52 17.38
C GLY A 710 -22.76 -29.85 18.29
N ALA A 711 -22.35 -29.20 19.39
CA ALA A 711 -23.23 -28.46 20.29
C ALA A 711 -23.29 -26.95 19.97
N LEU A 712 -22.37 -26.46 19.14
CA LEU A 712 -22.32 -25.06 18.73
C LEU A 712 -23.36 -24.77 17.65
N ARG A 713 -23.73 -23.50 17.54
CA ARG A 713 -24.58 -23.05 16.44
C ARG A 713 -23.80 -23.19 15.13
N SER A 714 -24.44 -23.76 14.12
CA SER A 714 -23.92 -23.79 12.75
C SER A 714 -24.86 -23.06 11.80
N GLY A 715 -24.27 -22.42 10.80
CA GLY A 715 -24.97 -21.79 9.67
C GLY A 715 -24.23 -22.11 8.37
N ILE A 716 -24.61 -21.43 7.28
CA ILE A 716 -23.96 -21.61 5.97
C ILE A 716 -22.47 -21.26 6.02
N ALA A 717 -22.10 -20.27 6.83
CA ALA A 717 -20.72 -19.85 7.02
C ALA A 717 -19.89 -20.80 7.91
N GLY A 718 -20.49 -21.81 8.55
CA GLY A 718 -19.80 -22.69 9.48
C GLY A 718 -20.23 -22.53 10.92
N VAL A 719 -19.36 -22.91 11.84
CA VAL A 719 -19.63 -23.03 13.27
C VAL A 719 -19.32 -21.72 13.98
N GLU A 720 -20.24 -21.24 14.79
CA GLU A 720 -20.22 -19.93 15.43
C GLU A 720 -19.87 -20.04 16.93
N LEU A 721 -18.92 -19.20 17.39
CA LEU A 721 -18.50 -19.09 18.78
C LEU A 721 -18.40 -17.60 19.17
N GLU A 722 -19.15 -17.18 20.19
CA GLU A 722 -19.06 -15.82 20.72
C GLU A 722 -17.86 -15.69 21.68
N LEU A 723 -17.02 -14.69 21.44
CA LEU A 723 -15.85 -14.36 22.23
C LEU A 723 -16.09 -13.04 22.98
N VAL A 724 -15.74 -13.01 24.26
CA VAL A 724 -15.74 -11.77 25.06
C VAL A 724 -14.30 -11.36 25.30
N LEU A 725 -13.87 -10.26 24.69
CA LEU A 725 -12.49 -9.80 24.84
C LEU A 725 -12.30 -9.03 26.16
N PRO A 726 -11.14 -9.18 26.83
CA PRO A 726 -10.74 -8.29 27.91
C PRO A 726 -10.53 -6.85 27.43
N GLU A 727 -10.49 -5.89 28.37
CA GLU A 727 -10.15 -4.49 28.12
C GLU A 727 -8.82 -4.31 27.39
N LYS A 728 -7.80 -5.10 27.77
CA LYS A 728 -6.57 -5.20 27.00
C LYS A 728 -6.72 -6.34 26.00
N ALA A 729 -7.02 -6.00 24.75
CA ALA A 729 -7.21 -6.98 23.69
C ALA A 729 -5.99 -7.92 23.53
N PRO A 730 -6.23 -9.20 23.24
CA PRO A 730 -5.16 -10.14 22.91
C PRO A 730 -4.49 -9.75 21.58
N LYS A 731 -3.24 -10.17 21.40
CA LYS A 731 -2.47 -9.94 20.18
C LYS A 731 -2.49 -11.13 19.23
N HIS A 732 -2.86 -12.31 19.72
CA HIS A 732 -3.18 -13.47 18.91
C HIS A 732 -4.37 -14.23 19.52
N LEU A 733 -5.03 -15.04 18.69
CA LEU A 733 -5.91 -16.10 19.12
C LEU A 733 -5.15 -17.42 19.10
N MET A 734 -5.21 -18.14 20.22
CA MET A 734 -4.81 -19.53 20.31
C MET A 734 -6.08 -20.40 20.26
N ILE A 735 -6.20 -21.23 19.23
CA ILE A 735 -7.33 -22.15 19.03
C ILE A 735 -6.84 -23.56 19.32
N ARG A 736 -7.42 -24.19 20.35
CA ARG A 736 -7.10 -25.55 20.77
C ARG A 736 -8.23 -26.49 20.39
N PHE A 737 -7.92 -27.50 19.59
CA PHE A 737 -8.81 -28.59 19.24
C PHE A 737 -8.47 -29.83 20.06
N GLN A 738 -9.49 -30.47 20.64
CA GLN A 738 -9.43 -31.86 21.08
C GLN A 738 -10.23 -32.69 20.08
N SER A 739 -9.55 -33.44 19.22
CA SER A 739 -10.14 -34.13 18.07
C SER A 739 -9.61 -35.57 17.96
N PRO A 740 -10.47 -36.56 17.63
CA PRO A 740 -10.03 -37.93 17.35
C PRO A 740 -9.41 -38.10 15.96
N SER A 741 -9.54 -37.11 15.08
CA SER A 741 -9.05 -37.13 13.69
C SER A 741 -8.56 -35.76 13.24
N ASP A 742 -7.95 -35.70 12.05
CA ASP A 742 -7.50 -34.46 11.44
C ASP A 742 -8.66 -33.47 11.25
N VAL A 743 -8.35 -32.19 11.45
CA VAL A 743 -9.26 -31.05 11.24
C VAL A 743 -8.84 -30.34 9.96
N ARG A 744 -9.78 -30.12 9.04
CA ARG A 744 -9.56 -29.37 7.80
C ARG A 744 -10.47 -28.15 7.79
N LEU A 745 -9.88 -26.99 8.08
CA LEU A 745 -10.57 -25.70 8.09
C LEU A 745 -10.60 -25.13 6.68
N ASP A 746 -11.74 -24.67 6.17
CA ASP A 746 -11.80 -23.93 4.90
C ASP A 746 -11.68 -22.41 5.09
N HIS A 747 -12.12 -21.88 6.23
CA HIS A 747 -11.83 -20.49 6.62
C HIS A 747 -11.96 -20.26 8.13
N VAL A 748 -11.37 -19.16 8.60
CA VAL A 748 -11.61 -18.58 9.92
C VAL A 748 -12.00 -17.12 9.76
N LEU A 749 -13.12 -16.73 10.36
CA LEU A 749 -13.61 -15.35 10.42
C LEU A 749 -13.68 -14.91 11.89
N LEU A 750 -13.12 -13.75 12.21
CA LEU A 750 -13.33 -13.04 13.46
C LEU A 750 -13.99 -11.69 13.16
N ALA A 751 -15.25 -11.51 13.53
CA ALA A 751 -16.00 -10.28 13.26
C ALA A 751 -16.48 -9.63 14.57
N PRO A 752 -16.50 -8.29 14.68
CA PRO A 752 -17.09 -7.63 15.84
C PRO A 752 -18.61 -7.83 15.89
N LEU A 753 -19.19 -7.89 17.09
CA LEU A 753 -20.64 -8.02 17.30
C LEU A 753 -21.31 -6.70 17.67
#